data_AF-A0AAX0WZG3-F1
#
_entry.id   AF-A0AAX0WZG3-F1
#
_cell.length_a   1.000
_cell.length_b   1.000
_cell.length_c   1.000
_cell.angle_alpha   90.00
_cell.angle_beta   90.00
_cell.angle_gamma   90.00
#
_symmetry.space_group_name_H-M   'P 1'
#
loop_
_entity.id
_entity.type
_entity.pdbx_description
1 polymer ?
#
loop_
_entity_poly.entity_id
_entity_poly.type
_entity_poly.pdbx_seq_one_letter_code
_entity_poly.pdbx_strand_id
1 'polypeptide(L)'
;MDFFDFFRESSSLHYGERKNSKKSIRLSTFSLSSRFQLLFLGFLFSLIALKVYAIDINPKQILLDQVLWGETYYRDDFVQNSLDRLQLIAPNDPEVLAARIRLAIRQKNLILAEELLEELKQKAPDSVEYKQAKMSLFLIQPEAKLKLQKARIMAMSGHLDLAKAQYDALFHGVFPTRELSTEYWRIVSRIPAQRQNAFNHLQELYNFLKEHQVYTNNNNQDNWSYALKNRLAELWVSSGETEFQAGNIDLAKKKYQQALLLDSRNYDAWVGIGEVEFARKNFANAEQAFKRALVISPGKGSAVFGLLGIYKRQSLQKALNYLNSLPEDLKSKFKDAQRSLESALLQEQAEDLEQTNQWKQAIEKYRQALKIDPDNVWLTYHLALALNHEGEFKKAHDLFQRLISKQRKNPIQAYAYALYLSNIDQLQKALTHLHTIPQKQWNEGMRQLAQRLTTELILHHAQQLRDSGDKQGAAAYLMSQTQTTPIKLTLADWALLDGEFARALNYYQDVKTHEPLNADANLGVIESLIALGNKKEAHQLLEQQQNLKLAFNLNMQRRLANAWNAVGNSQKALTIFNHLKQESINAAPSQDSALIFRDAARLETQLRMPKLAQEDYKKAMVQSSITSVWPTSNDYYTWLTRNNIEDDWLKRSIRSESALLYRQQETRLTVDEDYWRLPGSAGISDLRAEDTIAQADWAYSNGRAFFRADKINLGAGSFSPIDGVYEDEFGTCAINGCTTGIKQATKGIGWDGGWQNPLWGFDIGQTPIGFPVKNWIGGINYNGEIRHVGWTITASQRPMTNSLLSFSGTVDPNTGVVWGGVVATGITLSLSYDRGEAHGVWANIIGSKLTGKNVLSNTRILLLDGYYYKIINEENRRLSIGVTNMIWHYEKNLFAYTLGQGGYFSPNFYVSFSLPINYRRRTANWSYELGGSVTYSRDTTKDLLAYPLPNLIPNFDPSQNFIQSGGPGTGYGYSILALIERRLGSHFVIGGWLDIQQSTDYTPSHAALFLRYSLEGWQGDMNMPIVPLVPYSNFR
;
A
#
# COMPACT_ATOMS: atom_id res chain seq x y z
N MET A 1 -48.71 30.31 -10.08
CA MET A 1 -48.19 29.57 -11.25
C MET A 1 -47.82 28.15 -10.83
N ASP A 2 -48.82 27.37 -10.40
CA ASP A 2 -49.59 26.50 -11.28
C ASP A 2 -48.74 25.64 -12.26
N PHE A 3 -48.91 24.32 -12.36
CA PHE A 3 -50.02 23.46 -11.88
C PHE A 3 -49.58 21.97 -11.83
N PHE A 4 -50.31 21.16 -11.04
CA PHE A 4 -50.49 19.68 -11.03
C PHE A 4 -49.99 18.82 -9.86
N ASP A 5 -50.96 18.45 -9.00
CA ASP A 5 -51.06 17.16 -8.30
C ASP A 5 -51.43 15.99 -9.26
N PHE A 6 -51.31 14.72 -8.82
CA PHE A 6 -52.46 13.88 -8.39
C PHE A 6 -52.14 12.36 -8.20
N PHE A 7 -52.18 11.87 -6.94
CA PHE A 7 -52.53 10.50 -6.47
C PHE A 7 -51.64 9.30 -6.91
N ARG A 8 -51.57 8.15 -6.19
CA ARG A 8 -52.56 7.48 -5.31
C ARG A 8 -51.88 6.53 -4.29
N GLU A 9 -52.50 6.31 -3.13
CA GLU A 9 -52.13 5.27 -2.14
C GLU A 9 -53.39 4.50 -1.65
N SER A 10 -53.21 3.35 -0.98
CA SER A 10 -54.23 2.55 -0.23
C SER A 10 -55.34 1.84 -1.06
N SER A 11 -55.99 0.72 -0.66
CA SER A 11 -55.80 -0.25 0.46
C SER A 11 -56.73 -1.51 0.35
N SER A 12 -56.18 -2.70 0.67
CA SER A 12 -56.68 -3.76 1.62
C SER A 12 -57.96 -4.65 1.44
N LEU A 13 -57.93 -5.79 2.19
CA LEU A 13 -58.97 -6.79 2.59
C LEU A 13 -59.16 -8.02 1.65
N HIS A 14 -58.84 -9.29 2.06
CA HIS A 14 -59.51 -10.25 3.00
C HIS A 14 -60.73 -10.99 2.37
N TYR A 15 -61.07 -12.28 2.64
CA TYR A 15 -61.08 -13.06 3.91
C TYR A 15 -61.21 -14.61 3.70
N GLY A 16 -60.78 -15.44 4.68
CA GLY A 16 -61.35 -16.79 5.00
C GLY A 16 -60.59 -18.06 4.51
N GLU A 17 -60.47 -19.19 5.24
CA GLU A 17 -60.97 -19.63 6.57
C GLU A 17 -60.00 -20.65 7.28
N ARG A 18 -60.38 -21.19 8.46
CA ARG A 18 -59.53 -21.92 9.45
C ARG A 18 -60.06 -23.31 9.89
N LYS A 19 -59.22 -24.03 10.68
CA LYS A 19 -59.47 -25.15 11.67
C LYS A 19 -59.22 -26.57 11.10
N ASN A 20 -58.76 -27.61 11.83
CA ASN A 20 -58.29 -27.82 13.23
C ASN A 20 -57.56 -29.21 13.31
N SER A 21 -56.87 -29.68 14.37
CA SER A 21 -56.32 -29.09 15.62
C SER A 21 -55.33 -30.03 16.35
N LYS A 22 -54.28 -29.46 16.96
CA LYS A 22 -53.63 -29.76 18.28
C LYS A 22 -53.92 -31.10 19.00
N LYS A 23 -52.90 -31.79 19.55
CA LYS A 23 -52.26 -31.59 20.89
C LYS A 23 -51.01 -32.53 21.01
N SER A 24 -50.00 -32.38 21.89
CA SER A 24 -49.58 -31.31 22.82
C SER A 24 -48.24 -31.62 23.54
N ILE A 25 -47.65 -30.60 24.20
CA ILE A 25 -46.65 -30.62 25.30
C ILE A 25 -45.15 -30.66 24.94
N ARG A 26 -44.40 -29.75 25.59
CA ARG A 26 -42.92 -29.61 25.63
C ARG A 26 -42.36 -30.33 26.85
N LEU A 27 -41.08 -30.71 26.82
CA LEU A 27 -40.11 -30.48 27.89
C LEU A 27 -38.65 -30.63 27.35
N SER A 28 -37.79 -29.70 27.80
CA SER A 28 -36.37 -29.82 28.21
C SER A 28 -35.60 -31.15 28.02
N THR A 29 -34.28 -31.24 27.85
CA THR A 29 -33.14 -30.27 27.79
C THR A 29 -31.86 -31.04 27.38
N PHE A 30 -30.85 -30.33 26.88
CA PHE A 30 -29.40 -30.63 26.97
C PHE A 30 -28.87 -32.09 26.99
N SER A 31 -28.17 -32.42 25.89
CA SER A 31 -26.72 -32.77 25.88
C SER A 31 -26.20 -34.22 25.98
N LEU A 32 -25.04 -34.35 25.31
CA LEU A 32 -23.91 -35.27 25.50
C LEU A 32 -23.94 -36.73 24.98
N SER A 33 -23.12 -36.91 23.94
CA SER A 33 -22.05 -37.92 23.80
C SER A 33 -22.34 -39.43 23.83
N SER A 34 -22.18 -40.03 22.64
CA SER A 34 -21.38 -41.25 22.37
C SER A 34 -21.71 -42.57 23.10
N ARG A 35 -22.10 -43.61 22.34
CA ARG A 35 -21.20 -44.70 21.88
C ARG A 35 -21.99 -45.83 21.17
N PHE A 36 -21.38 -46.35 20.10
CA PHE A 36 -21.33 -47.74 19.59
C PHE A 36 -22.54 -48.72 19.63
N GLN A 37 -22.59 -49.50 18.54
CA GLN A 37 -23.13 -50.88 18.39
C GLN A 37 -24.61 -51.15 18.07
N LEU A 38 -24.81 -51.42 16.77
CA LEU A 38 -25.38 -52.63 16.16
C LEU A 38 -26.78 -53.17 16.55
N LEU A 39 -27.58 -53.41 15.49
CA LEU A 39 -28.59 -54.48 15.33
C LEU A 39 -29.79 -54.43 16.32
N PHE A 40 -31.01 -54.12 15.88
CA PHE A 40 -31.82 -55.04 15.04
C PHE A 40 -32.96 -54.32 14.28
N LEU A 41 -33.74 -55.11 13.52
CA LEU A 41 -34.97 -54.75 12.80
C LEU A 41 -35.92 -53.83 13.60
N GLY A 42 -36.76 -52.99 12.98
CA GLY A 42 -37.06 -52.85 11.54
C GLY A 42 -38.42 -52.17 11.34
N PHE A 43 -39.06 -52.41 10.20
CA PHE A 43 -40.41 -51.94 9.82
C PHE A 43 -40.63 -50.41 9.71
N LEU A 44 -40.93 -49.96 8.50
CA LEU A 44 -42.10 -49.10 8.19
C LEU A 44 -42.25 -48.97 6.66
N PHE A 45 -43.44 -49.34 6.17
CA PHE A 45 -44.01 -49.02 4.84
C PHE A 45 -43.31 -49.63 3.59
N SER A 46 -44.03 -50.11 2.58
CA SER A 46 -45.49 -50.24 2.44
C SER A 46 -45.89 -51.20 1.33
N LEU A 47 -47.13 -51.69 1.44
CA LEU A 47 -47.98 -52.23 0.38
C LEU A 47 -47.45 -52.05 -1.06
N ILE A 48 -47.03 -53.17 -1.65
CA ILE A 48 -47.25 -53.42 -3.07
C ILE A 48 -48.16 -54.63 -3.13
N ALA A 49 -49.25 -54.52 -3.89
CA ALA A 49 -50.22 -55.61 -4.05
C ALA A 49 -49.51 -56.84 -4.62
N LEU A 50 -49.66 -57.98 -3.95
CA LEU A 50 -49.34 -59.29 -4.50
C LEU A 50 -50.25 -59.58 -5.68
N LYS A 51 -49.87 -59.10 -6.87
CA LYS A 51 -50.11 -59.86 -8.09
C LYS A 51 -49.33 -61.16 -7.94
N VAL A 52 -50.01 -62.18 -7.43
CA VAL A 52 -49.68 -63.56 -7.76
C VAL A 52 -49.83 -63.64 -9.27
N TYR A 53 -48.72 -63.43 -9.99
CA TYR A 53 -48.58 -64.10 -11.27
C TYR A 53 -48.72 -65.58 -10.95
N ALA A 54 -49.81 -66.18 -11.43
CA ALA A 54 -49.78 -67.61 -11.66
C ALA A 54 -48.53 -67.84 -12.51
N ILE A 55 -47.54 -68.51 -11.94
CA ILE A 55 -46.49 -69.10 -12.76
C ILE A 55 -47.26 -70.11 -13.59
N ASP A 56 -47.42 -69.81 -14.87
CA ASP A 56 -47.95 -70.76 -15.83
C ASP A 56 -46.85 -71.81 -16.01
N ILE A 57 -46.87 -72.81 -15.11
CA ILE A 57 -45.86 -73.86 -15.01
C ILE A 57 -46.05 -74.73 -16.24
N ASN A 58 -45.44 -74.32 -17.35
CA ASN A 58 -45.37 -75.08 -18.57
C ASN A 58 -44.40 -76.26 -18.36
N PRO A 59 -44.89 -77.51 -18.18
CA PRO A 59 -44.01 -78.61 -17.79
C PRO A 59 -43.07 -79.00 -18.93
N LYS A 60 -43.46 -78.73 -20.18
CA LYS A 60 -42.61 -78.87 -21.36
C LYS A 60 -41.39 -77.95 -21.25
N GLN A 61 -41.61 -76.68 -20.92
CA GLN A 61 -40.52 -75.70 -20.84
C GLN A 61 -39.51 -76.08 -19.75
N ILE A 62 -39.98 -76.45 -18.54
CA ILE A 62 -39.07 -76.84 -17.45
C ILE A 62 -38.19 -78.04 -17.82
N LEU A 63 -38.73 -79.02 -18.55
CA LEU A 63 -37.95 -80.16 -19.01
C LEU A 63 -36.98 -79.80 -20.15
N LEU A 64 -37.35 -78.88 -21.04
CA LEU A 64 -36.45 -78.32 -22.06
C LEU A 64 -35.31 -77.51 -21.43
N ASP A 65 -35.58 -76.77 -20.35
CA ASP A 65 -34.57 -76.04 -19.59
C ASP A 65 -33.60 -77.00 -18.87
N GLN A 66 -34.08 -78.14 -18.37
CA GLN A 66 -33.24 -79.22 -17.85
C GLN A 66 -32.38 -79.88 -18.95
N VAL A 67 -32.92 -80.05 -20.16
CA VAL A 67 -32.15 -80.50 -21.34
C VAL A 67 -31.05 -79.51 -21.68
N LEU A 68 -31.36 -78.21 -21.74
CA LEU A 68 -30.41 -77.13 -21.98
C LEU A 68 -29.32 -77.08 -20.89
N TRP A 69 -29.70 -77.27 -19.62
CA TRP A 69 -28.78 -77.38 -18.51
C TRP A 69 -27.85 -78.58 -18.71
N GLY A 70 -28.40 -79.77 -18.97
CA GLY A 70 -27.64 -80.99 -19.22
C GLY A 70 -26.67 -80.86 -20.41
N GLU A 71 -27.10 -80.25 -21.52
CA GLU A 71 -26.24 -79.90 -22.66
C GLU A 71 -25.10 -78.95 -22.27
N THR A 72 -25.37 -77.96 -21.42
CA THR A 72 -24.38 -76.95 -21.00
C THR A 72 -23.32 -77.50 -20.05
N TYR A 73 -23.62 -78.56 -19.29
CA TYR A 73 -22.65 -79.23 -18.38
C TYR A 73 -22.16 -80.59 -18.89
N TYR A 74 -22.47 -80.97 -20.13
CA TYR A 74 -22.15 -82.29 -20.70
C TYR A 74 -22.67 -83.46 -19.85
N ARG A 75 -23.87 -83.30 -19.28
CA ARG A 75 -24.59 -84.26 -18.42
C ARG A 75 -25.67 -84.98 -19.21
N ASP A 76 -25.24 -85.91 -20.07
CA ASP A 76 -26.13 -86.68 -20.95
C ASP A 76 -27.13 -87.55 -20.18
N ASP A 77 -26.82 -87.91 -18.93
CA ASP A 77 -27.72 -88.57 -17.98
C ASP A 77 -28.94 -87.72 -17.60
N PHE A 78 -28.72 -86.42 -17.36
CA PHE A 78 -29.80 -85.45 -17.14
C PHE A 78 -30.59 -85.20 -18.43
N VAL A 79 -29.90 -85.05 -19.58
CA VAL A 79 -30.56 -84.83 -20.87
C VAL A 79 -31.48 -86.00 -21.23
N GLN A 80 -31.03 -87.25 -21.07
CA GLN A 80 -31.84 -88.44 -21.33
C GLN A 80 -33.12 -88.44 -20.46
N ASN A 81 -32.99 -88.30 -19.14
CA ASN A 81 -34.11 -88.37 -18.20
C ASN A 81 -35.17 -87.28 -18.46
N SER A 82 -34.75 -86.07 -18.82
CA SER A 82 -35.67 -84.99 -19.18
C SER A 82 -36.32 -85.21 -20.56
N LEU A 83 -35.61 -85.78 -21.54
CA LEU A 83 -36.17 -86.14 -22.85
C LEU A 83 -37.16 -87.31 -22.80
N ASP A 84 -36.91 -88.32 -21.96
CA ASP A 84 -37.83 -89.44 -21.75
C ASP A 84 -39.19 -88.94 -21.23
N ARG A 85 -39.18 -87.94 -20.33
CA ARG A 85 -40.39 -87.26 -19.83
C ARG A 85 -41.04 -86.38 -20.89
N LEU A 86 -40.25 -85.64 -21.66
CA LEU A 86 -40.76 -84.82 -22.78
C LEU A 86 -41.43 -85.68 -23.85
N GLN A 87 -40.94 -86.90 -24.10
CA GLN A 87 -41.56 -87.83 -25.05
C GLN A 87 -42.96 -88.29 -24.59
N LEU A 88 -43.26 -88.29 -23.29
CA LEU A 88 -44.60 -88.58 -22.77
C LEU A 88 -45.57 -87.38 -22.87
N ILE A 89 -45.04 -86.16 -22.90
CA ILE A 89 -45.83 -84.91 -22.79
C ILE A 89 -46.00 -84.21 -24.15
N ALA A 90 -44.93 -84.18 -24.95
CA ALA A 90 -44.86 -83.47 -26.22
C ALA A 90 -43.96 -84.23 -27.25
N PRO A 91 -44.26 -85.50 -27.58
CA PRO A 91 -43.41 -86.34 -28.45
C PRO A 91 -43.17 -85.77 -29.86
N ASN A 92 -44.10 -84.95 -30.33
CA ASN A 92 -44.10 -84.39 -31.69
C ASN A 92 -43.52 -82.97 -31.77
N ASP A 93 -43.05 -82.42 -30.64
CA ASP A 93 -42.55 -81.06 -30.56
C ASP A 93 -41.17 -80.94 -31.27
N PRO A 94 -40.97 -79.95 -32.16
CA PRO A 94 -39.72 -79.80 -32.91
C PRO A 94 -38.46 -79.65 -32.04
N GLU A 95 -38.56 -78.97 -30.89
CA GLU A 95 -37.40 -78.73 -30.01
C GLU A 95 -37.04 -80.01 -29.23
N VAL A 96 -38.05 -80.79 -28.82
CA VAL A 96 -37.88 -82.12 -28.20
C VAL A 96 -37.22 -83.08 -29.18
N LEU A 97 -37.70 -83.14 -30.43
CA LEU A 97 -37.11 -83.99 -31.48
C LEU A 97 -35.67 -83.58 -31.81
N ALA A 98 -35.39 -82.28 -31.97
CA ALA A 98 -34.04 -81.80 -32.21
C ALA A 98 -33.08 -82.07 -31.03
N ALA A 99 -33.56 -81.99 -29.79
CA ALA A 99 -32.77 -82.37 -28.61
C ALA A 99 -32.49 -83.89 -28.55
N ARG A 100 -33.46 -84.75 -28.90
CA ARG A 100 -33.24 -86.20 -29.04
C ARG A 100 -32.21 -86.50 -30.13
N ILE A 101 -32.25 -85.80 -31.27
CA ILE A 101 -31.22 -85.91 -32.31
C ILE A 101 -29.84 -85.52 -31.75
N ARG A 102 -29.71 -84.37 -31.06
CA ARG A 102 -28.42 -83.95 -30.45
C ARG A 102 -27.91 -84.93 -29.40
N LEU A 103 -28.78 -85.62 -28.66
CA LEU A 103 -28.37 -86.67 -27.72
C LEU A 103 -27.94 -87.95 -28.46
N ALA A 104 -28.71 -88.42 -29.44
CA ALA A 104 -28.38 -89.60 -30.25
C ALA A 104 -27.03 -89.43 -30.98
N ILE A 105 -26.75 -88.24 -31.51
CA ILE A 105 -25.45 -87.87 -32.09
C ILE A 105 -24.30 -88.01 -31.07
N ARG A 106 -24.48 -87.52 -29.83
CA ARG A 106 -23.47 -87.64 -28.77
C ARG A 106 -23.25 -89.08 -28.31
N GLN A 107 -24.33 -89.84 -28.22
CA GLN A 107 -24.32 -91.29 -27.96
C GLN A 107 -23.82 -92.13 -29.16
N LYS A 108 -23.51 -91.50 -30.31
CA LYS A 108 -23.09 -92.12 -31.57
C LYS A 108 -24.13 -93.05 -32.22
N ASN A 109 -25.39 -92.96 -31.82
CA ASN A 109 -26.50 -93.69 -32.45
C ASN A 109 -27.00 -92.92 -33.69
N LEU A 110 -26.25 -93.05 -34.78
CA LEU A 110 -26.52 -92.31 -36.02
C LEU A 110 -27.82 -92.75 -36.70
N ILE A 111 -28.18 -94.02 -36.62
CA ILE A 111 -29.42 -94.57 -37.21
C ILE A 111 -30.63 -93.88 -36.58
N LEU A 112 -30.70 -93.86 -35.24
CA LEU A 112 -31.76 -93.15 -34.51
C LEU A 112 -31.76 -91.64 -34.80
N ALA A 113 -30.58 -91.02 -34.96
CA ALA A 113 -30.49 -89.60 -35.29
C ALA A 113 -31.03 -89.27 -36.70
N GLU A 114 -30.80 -90.14 -37.69
CA GLU A 114 -31.32 -90.00 -39.05
C GLU A 114 -32.83 -90.28 -39.13
N GLU A 115 -33.33 -91.31 -38.44
CA GLU A 115 -34.77 -91.61 -38.31
C GLU A 115 -35.53 -90.41 -37.71
N LEU A 116 -35.04 -89.88 -36.58
CA LEU A 116 -35.62 -88.71 -35.93
C LEU A 116 -35.49 -87.43 -36.79
N LEU A 117 -34.48 -87.32 -37.65
CA LEU A 117 -34.34 -86.19 -38.56
C LEU A 117 -35.42 -86.21 -39.66
N GLU A 118 -35.71 -87.36 -40.25
CA GLU A 118 -36.80 -87.49 -41.23
C GLU A 118 -38.18 -87.33 -40.56
N GLU A 119 -38.35 -87.76 -39.31
CA GLU A 119 -39.55 -87.46 -38.51
C GLU A 119 -39.72 -85.94 -38.28
N LEU A 120 -38.64 -85.25 -37.89
CA LEU A 120 -38.63 -83.80 -37.68
C LEU A 120 -38.87 -83.02 -39.00
N LYS A 121 -38.33 -83.51 -40.12
CA LYS A 121 -38.56 -82.98 -41.47
C LYS A 121 -40.02 -83.06 -41.89
N GLN A 122 -40.71 -84.16 -41.61
CA GLN A 122 -42.13 -84.31 -41.94
C GLN A 122 -43.01 -83.38 -41.09
N LYS A 123 -42.69 -83.23 -39.80
CA LYS A 123 -43.48 -82.42 -38.86
C LYS A 123 -43.22 -80.92 -38.96
N ALA A 124 -41.98 -80.51 -39.25
CA ALA A 124 -41.58 -79.11 -39.22
C ALA A 124 -40.41 -78.81 -40.21
N PRO A 125 -40.60 -78.95 -41.53
CA PRO A 125 -39.52 -78.88 -42.53
C PRO A 125 -38.80 -77.52 -42.59
N ASP A 126 -39.49 -76.44 -42.24
CA ASP A 126 -38.93 -75.07 -42.26
C ASP A 126 -38.40 -74.59 -40.90
N SER A 127 -38.54 -75.40 -39.85
CA SER A 127 -38.12 -75.05 -38.49
C SER A 127 -36.61 -74.78 -38.36
N VAL A 128 -36.26 -73.95 -37.39
CA VAL A 128 -34.85 -73.72 -37.03
C VAL A 128 -34.25 -75.01 -36.47
N GLU A 129 -35.05 -75.74 -35.71
CA GLU A 129 -34.77 -77.02 -35.07
C GLU A 129 -34.38 -78.09 -36.11
N TYR A 130 -35.14 -78.23 -37.20
CA TYR A 130 -34.79 -79.11 -38.32
C TYR A 130 -33.47 -78.71 -38.99
N LYS A 131 -33.30 -77.42 -39.28
CA LYS A 131 -32.08 -76.89 -39.94
C LYS A 131 -30.84 -77.11 -39.08
N GLN A 132 -30.94 -76.89 -37.76
CA GLN A 132 -29.88 -77.16 -36.78
C GLN A 132 -29.59 -78.66 -36.60
N ALA A 133 -30.62 -79.50 -36.54
CA ALA A 133 -30.47 -80.95 -36.44
C ALA A 133 -29.79 -81.54 -37.69
N LYS A 134 -30.20 -81.11 -38.88
CA LYS A 134 -29.56 -81.47 -40.16
C LYS A 134 -28.09 -81.04 -40.21
N MET A 135 -27.79 -79.81 -39.76
CA MET A 135 -26.42 -79.32 -39.67
C MET A 135 -25.58 -80.11 -38.65
N SER A 136 -26.19 -80.53 -37.52
CA SER A 136 -25.55 -81.36 -36.51
C SER A 136 -25.12 -82.72 -37.07
N LEU A 137 -25.97 -83.37 -37.87
CA LEU A 137 -25.64 -84.61 -38.58
C LEU A 137 -24.58 -84.41 -39.68
N PHE A 138 -24.68 -83.32 -40.45
CA PHE A 138 -23.66 -82.98 -41.45
C PHE A 138 -22.25 -82.82 -40.83
N LEU A 139 -22.14 -82.16 -39.67
CA LEU A 139 -20.88 -82.03 -38.92
C LEU A 139 -20.25 -83.36 -38.46
N ILE A 140 -20.94 -84.49 -38.56
CA ILE A 140 -20.36 -85.81 -38.24
C ILE A 140 -19.54 -86.34 -39.42
N GLN A 141 -19.84 -85.90 -40.65
CA GLN A 141 -19.15 -86.35 -41.85
C GLN A 141 -17.67 -85.91 -41.84
N PRO A 142 -16.73 -86.74 -42.34
CA PRO A 142 -15.29 -86.43 -42.30
C PRO A 142 -14.92 -85.09 -42.95
N GLU A 143 -15.56 -84.74 -44.07
CA GLU A 143 -15.31 -83.48 -44.78
C GLU A 143 -15.72 -82.25 -43.97
N ALA A 144 -16.90 -82.28 -43.34
CA ALA A 144 -17.41 -81.19 -42.51
C ALA A 144 -16.54 -80.99 -41.25
N LYS A 145 -16.09 -82.09 -40.62
CA LYS A 145 -15.13 -82.05 -39.51
C LYS A 145 -13.83 -81.36 -39.89
N LEU A 146 -13.28 -81.68 -41.07
CA LEU A 146 -12.04 -81.08 -41.57
C LEU A 146 -12.20 -79.57 -41.82
N LYS A 147 -13.33 -79.15 -42.41
CA LYS A 147 -13.66 -77.72 -42.62
C LYS A 147 -13.75 -76.97 -41.29
N LEU A 148 -14.42 -77.53 -40.28
CA LEU A 148 -14.53 -76.94 -38.94
C LEU A 148 -13.17 -76.85 -38.23
N GLN A 149 -12.34 -77.89 -38.30
CA GLN A 149 -10.98 -77.88 -37.74
C GLN A 149 -10.09 -76.82 -38.41
N LYS A 150 -10.18 -76.67 -39.74
CA LYS A 150 -9.44 -75.65 -40.49
C LYS A 150 -9.84 -74.22 -40.05
N ALA A 151 -11.13 -73.96 -39.84
CA ALA A 151 -11.62 -72.67 -39.34
C ALA A 151 -11.07 -72.36 -37.93
N ARG A 152 -11.06 -73.35 -37.03
CA ARG A 152 -10.49 -73.24 -35.68
C ARG A 152 -8.98 -72.92 -35.71
N ILE A 153 -8.19 -73.61 -36.54
CA ILE A 153 -6.75 -73.37 -36.68
C ILE A 153 -6.49 -71.94 -37.18
N MET A 154 -7.26 -71.45 -38.17
CA MET A 154 -7.17 -70.06 -38.64
C MET A 154 -7.44 -69.06 -37.51
N ALA A 155 -8.47 -69.29 -36.68
CA ALA A 155 -8.80 -68.42 -35.56
C ALA A 155 -7.72 -68.42 -34.44
N MET A 156 -7.08 -69.57 -34.20
CA MET A 156 -5.95 -69.69 -33.27
C MET A 156 -4.71 -68.95 -33.78
N SER A 157 -4.41 -69.06 -35.08
CA SER A 157 -3.30 -68.35 -35.74
C SER A 157 -3.48 -66.83 -35.89
N GLY A 158 -4.65 -66.30 -35.55
CA GLY A 158 -4.96 -64.86 -35.64
C GLY A 158 -5.50 -64.39 -36.99
N HIS A 159 -5.68 -65.28 -37.97
CA HIS A 159 -6.32 -64.99 -39.26
C HIS A 159 -7.85 -64.96 -39.13
N LEU A 160 -8.36 -64.00 -38.36
CA LEU A 160 -9.76 -63.94 -37.90
C LEU A 160 -10.78 -63.81 -39.05
N ASP A 161 -10.50 -62.98 -40.06
CA ASP A 161 -11.40 -62.78 -41.20
C ASP A 161 -11.50 -64.05 -42.07
N LEU A 162 -10.37 -64.74 -42.29
CA LEU A 162 -10.35 -66.02 -42.99
C LEU A 162 -11.08 -67.11 -42.20
N ALA A 163 -10.88 -67.16 -40.87
CA ALA A 163 -11.61 -68.06 -40.00
C ALA A 163 -13.12 -67.82 -40.08
N LYS A 164 -13.56 -66.56 -39.95
CA LYS A 164 -14.97 -66.16 -40.11
C LYS A 164 -15.53 -66.63 -41.46
N ALA A 165 -14.83 -66.39 -42.56
CA ALA A 165 -15.27 -66.82 -43.89
C ALA A 165 -15.43 -68.35 -44.00
N GLN A 166 -14.56 -69.14 -43.35
CA GLN A 166 -14.72 -70.60 -43.29
C GLN A 166 -15.93 -71.03 -42.45
N TYR A 167 -16.21 -70.37 -41.32
CA TYR A 167 -17.42 -70.63 -40.52
C TYR A 167 -18.70 -70.21 -41.26
N ASP A 168 -18.72 -69.04 -41.92
CA ASP A 168 -19.84 -68.55 -42.72
C ASP A 168 -20.18 -69.54 -43.86
N ALA A 169 -19.15 -70.03 -44.55
CA ALA A 169 -19.28 -71.01 -45.63
C ALA A 169 -19.63 -72.44 -45.16
N LEU A 170 -19.44 -72.74 -43.87
CA LEU A 170 -19.80 -74.03 -43.28
C LEU A 170 -21.22 -74.03 -42.72
N PHE A 171 -21.63 -72.95 -42.05
CA PHE A 171 -22.90 -72.88 -41.32
C PHE A 171 -24.00 -72.12 -42.04
N HIS A 172 -23.68 -71.21 -42.97
CA HIS A 172 -24.66 -70.36 -43.67
C HIS A 172 -25.66 -69.66 -42.71
N GLY A 173 -25.20 -69.26 -41.52
CA GLY A 173 -26.01 -68.64 -40.46
C GLY A 173 -26.76 -69.61 -39.54
N VAL A 174 -26.75 -70.92 -39.82
CA VAL A 174 -27.40 -71.95 -38.98
C VAL A 174 -26.37 -72.65 -38.10
N PHE A 175 -26.24 -72.22 -36.85
CA PHE A 175 -25.36 -72.85 -35.87
C PHE A 175 -26.05 -74.07 -35.23
N PRO A 176 -25.47 -75.29 -35.32
CA PRO A 176 -26.11 -76.51 -34.82
C PRO A 176 -26.17 -76.62 -33.29
N THR A 177 -25.29 -75.91 -32.58
CA THR A 177 -25.27 -75.85 -31.10
C THR A 177 -24.98 -74.43 -30.60
N ARG A 178 -25.47 -74.12 -29.39
CA ARG A 178 -25.20 -72.86 -28.67
C ARG A 178 -23.70 -72.69 -28.33
N GLU A 179 -22.99 -73.80 -28.14
CA GLU A 179 -21.53 -73.86 -28.01
C GLU A 179 -20.82 -73.34 -29.27
N LEU A 180 -21.16 -73.86 -30.46
CA LEU A 180 -20.54 -73.45 -31.73
C LEU A 180 -20.91 -72.00 -32.11
N SER A 181 -22.13 -71.56 -31.78
CA SER A 181 -22.52 -70.15 -31.88
C SER A 181 -21.63 -69.26 -31.00
N THR A 182 -21.39 -69.67 -29.75
CA THR A 182 -20.48 -68.98 -28.82
C THR A 182 -19.04 -68.94 -29.35
N GLU A 183 -18.53 -70.06 -29.84
CA GLU A 183 -17.19 -70.15 -30.44
C GLU A 183 -17.03 -69.14 -31.59
N TYR A 184 -17.96 -69.17 -32.55
CA TYR A 184 -17.97 -68.26 -33.69
C TYR A 184 -18.04 -66.79 -33.24
N TRP A 185 -19.02 -66.40 -32.42
CA TRP A 185 -19.18 -64.99 -32.05
C TRP A 185 -18.05 -64.47 -31.15
N ARG A 186 -17.41 -65.33 -30.34
CA ARG A 186 -16.17 -64.97 -29.63
C ARG A 186 -15.05 -64.63 -30.62
N ILE A 187 -14.89 -65.40 -31.70
CA ILE A 187 -13.91 -65.13 -32.76
C ILE A 187 -14.26 -63.83 -33.49
N VAL A 188 -15.50 -63.66 -33.94
CA VAL A 188 -15.94 -62.46 -34.67
C VAL A 188 -15.81 -61.19 -33.83
N SER A 189 -16.05 -61.26 -32.51
CA SER A 189 -15.87 -60.11 -31.61
C SER A 189 -14.43 -59.59 -31.51
N ARG A 190 -13.43 -60.35 -31.98
CA ARG A 190 -12.03 -59.92 -32.07
C ARG A 190 -11.76 -59.07 -33.32
N ILE A 191 -12.61 -59.16 -34.35
CA ILE A 191 -12.55 -58.34 -35.56
C ILE A 191 -13.14 -56.94 -35.25
N PRO A 192 -12.38 -55.84 -35.32
CA PRO A 192 -12.84 -54.52 -34.86
C PRO A 192 -14.16 -54.06 -35.51
N ALA A 193 -14.28 -54.21 -36.84
CA ALA A 193 -15.46 -53.80 -37.59
C ALA A 193 -16.73 -54.62 -37.29
N GLN A 194 -16.59 -55.82 -36.74
CA GLN A 194 -17.72 -56.71 -36.40
C GLN A 194 -17.97 -56.81 -34.88
N ARG A 195 -17.21 -56.06 -34.07
CA ARG A 195 -17.23 -56.16 -32.60
C ARG A 195 -18.62 -55.89 -32.00
N GLN A 196 -19.32 -54.86 -32.46
CA GLN A 196 -20.65 -54.52 -31.95
C GLN A 196 -21.71 -55.55 -32.35
N ASN A 197 -21.63 -56.06 -33.58
CA ASN A 197 -22.53 -57.11 -34.08
C ASN A 197 -22.36 -58.40 -33.24
N ALA A 198 -21.11 -58.83 -33.03
CA ALA A 198 -20.80 -59.96 -32.18
C ALA A 198 -21.17 -59.75 -30.70
N PHE A 199 -21.02 -58.53 -30.18
CA PHE A 199 -21.49 -58.20 -28.83
C PHE A 199 -23.00 -58.41 -28.69
N ASN A 200 -23.80 -57.94 -29.64
CA ASN A 200 -25.26 -58.10 -29.62
C ASN A 200 -25.64 -59.60 -29.54
N HIS A 201 -25.09 -60.43 -30.43
CA HIS A 201 -25.40 -61.86 -30.44
C HIS A 201 -24.88 -62.65 -29.23
N LEU A 202 -23.70 -62.29 -28.69
CA LEU A 202 -23.23 -62.87 -27.42
C LEU A 202 -24.14 -62.45 -26.25
N GLN A 203 -24.62 -61.19 -26.24
CA GLN A 203 -25.50 -60.68 -25.20
C GLN A 203 -26.91 -61.28 -25.28
N GLU A 204 -27.45 -61.50 -26.49
CA GLU A 204 -28.68 -62.25 -26.74
C GLU A 204 -28.57 -63.68 -26.19
N LEU A 205 -27.49 -64.39 -26.53
CA LEU A 205 -27.25 -65.75 -26.06
C LEU A 205 -27.09 -65.83 -24.53
N TYR A 206 -26.41 -64.84 -23.93
CA TYR A 206 -26.28 -64.74 -22.48
C TYR A 206 -27.62 -64.44 -21.79
N ASN A 207 -28.43 -63.54 -22.36
CA ASN A 207 -29.77 -63.24 -21.84
C ASN A 207 -30.67 -64.48 -21.92
N PHE A 208 -30.65 -65.21 -23.03
CA PHE A 208 -31.37 -66.48 -23.20
C PHE A 208 -30.98 -67.50 -22.12
N LEU A 209 -29.68 -67.70 -21.86
CA LEU A 209 -29.22 -68.62 -20.81
C LEU A 209 -29.64 -68.17 -19.40
N LYS A 210 -29.68 -66.85 -19.15
CA LYS A 210 -30.09 -66.26 -17.88
C LYS A 210 -31.60 -66.41 -17.64
N GLU A 211 -32.41 -66.27 -18.68
CA GLU A 211 -33.87 -66.42 -18.64
C GLU A 211 -34.27 -67.86 -18.28
N HIS A 212 -33.69 -68.86 -18.95
CA HIS A 212 -33.89 -70.29 -18.69
C HIS A 212 -33.09 -70.82 -17.49
N GLN A 213 -32.71 -69.93 -16.56
CA GLN A 213 -32.02 -70.21 -15.28
C GLN A 213 -30.78 -71.12 -15.36
N VAL A 214 -30.09 -71.17 -16.50
CA VAL A 214 -28.85 -71.93 -16.64
C VAL A 214 -27.79 -71.25 -15.79
N TYR A 215 -27.37 -71.91 -14.70
CA TYR A 215 -26.43 -71.37 -13.70
C TYR A 215 -25.01 -71.20 -14.25
N THR A 216 -24.80 -70.25 -15.16
CA THR A 216 -23.52 -69.80 -15.74
C THR A 216 -22.44 -69.40 -14.70
N ASN A 217 -22.67 -69.61 -13.41
CA ASN A 217 -21.77 -69.38 -12.28
C ASN A 217 -20.84 -70.57 -11.98
N ASN A 218 -20.79 -71.60 -12.84
CA ASN A 218 -19.78 -72.64 -12.74
C ASN A 218 -18.42 -72.09 -13.22
N ASN A 219 -17.43 -72.06 -12.33
CA ASN A 219 -16.07 -71.60 -12.61
C ASN A 219 -15.21 -72.60 -13.41
N ASN A 220 -15.82 -73.67 -13.93
CA ASN A 220 -15.13 -74.61 -14.81
C ASN A 220 -14.77 -73.91 -16.14
N GLN A 221 -13.48 -73.62 -16.31
CA GLN A 221 -12.97 -72.77 -17.41
C GLN A 221 -13.17 -73.40 -18.79
N ASP A 222 -13.33 -74.72 -18.86
CA ASP A 222 -13.59 -75.48 -20.08
C ASP A 222 -15.05 -75.40 -20.56
N ASN A 223 -15.94 -74.75 -19.81
CA ASN A 223 -17.34 -74.57 -20.20
C ASN A 223 -17.51 -73.38 -21.16
N TRP A 224 -18.17 -73.61 -22.31
CA TRP A 224 -18.44 -72.56 -23.29
C TRP A 224 -19.26 -71.38 -22.74
N SER A 225 -20.15 -71.62 -21.76
CA SER A 225 -20.94 -70.56 -21.11
C SER A 225 -20.13 -69.67 -20.17
N TYR A 226 -19.04 -70.20 -19.58
CA TYR A 226 -18.04 -69.41 -18.86
C TYR A 226 -17.21 -68.58 -19.86
N ALA A 227 -16.82 -69.18 -20.98
CA ALA A 227 -16.07 -68.50 -22.04
C ALA A 227 -16.88 -67.38 -22.74
N LEU A 228 -18.21 -67.51 -22.80
CA LEU A 228 -19.18 -66.49 -23.19
C LEU A 228 -19.16 -65.30 -22.22
N LYS A 229 -19.32 -65.57 -20.91
CA LYS A 229 -19.30 -64.56 -19.84
C LYS A 229 -18.03 -63.71 -19.85
N ASN A 230 -16.87 -64.37 -19.83
CA ASN A 230 -15.58 -63.66 -19.81
C ASN A 230 -15.42 -62.74 -21.03
N ARG A 231 -15.82 -63.22 -22.22
CA ARG A 231 -15.72 -62.39 -23.43
C ARG A 231 -16.68 -61.21 -23.41
N LEU A 232 -17.90 -61.39 -22.89
CA LEU A 232 -18.80 -60.26 -22.67
C LEU A 232 -18.23 -59.26 -21.66
N ALA A 233 -17.63 -59.72 -20.56
CA ALA A 233 -16.99 -58.85 -19.58
C ALA A 233 -15.89 -57.98 -20.21
N GLU A 234 -15.00 -58.57 -21.01
CA GLU A 234 -13.97 -57.85 -21.79
C GLU A 234 -14.57 -56.79 -22.73
N LEU A 235 -15.68 -57.12 -23.42
CA LEU A 235 -16.36 -56.19 -24.32
C LEU A 235 -17.02 -55.03 -23.55
N TRP A 236 -17.61 -55.30 -22.38
CA TRP A 236 -18.14 -54.26 -21.49
C TRP A 236 -17.02 -53.34 -20.93
N VAL A 237 -15.83 -53.87 -20.62
CA VAL A 237 -14.66 -53.05 -20.26
C VAL A 237 -14.23 -52.17 -21.43
N SER A 238 -14.09 -52.73 -22.63
CA SER A 238 -13.72 -51.96 -23.83
C SER A 238 -14.75 -50.87 -24.17
N SER A 239 -16.04 -51.11 -23.91
CA SER A 239 -17.09 -50.09 -24.02
C SER A 239 -16.95 -49.01 -22.94
N GLY A 240 -16.64 -49.39 -21.69
CA GLY A 240 -16.41 -48.44 -20.60
C GLY A 240 -15.24 -47.49 -20.86
N GLU A 241 -14.14 -48.02 -21.40
CA GLU A 241 -12.96 -47.25 -21.77
C GLU A 241 -13.28 -46.22 -22.86
N THR A 242 -14.04 -46.63 -23.89
CA THR A 242 -14.46 -45.75 -24.99
C THR A 242 -15.32 -44.58 -24.46
N GLU A 243 -16.25 -44.86 -23.55
CA GLU A 243 -17.10 -43.85 -22.92
C GLU A 243 -16.32 -42.93 -21.96
N PHE A 244 -15.31 -43.45 -21.28
CA PHE A 244 -14.46 -42.67 -20.39
C PHE A 244 -13.61 -41.67 -21.18
N GLN A 245 -13.00 -42.13 -22.28
CA GLN A 245 -12.25 -41.28 -23.22
C GLN A 245 -13.13 -40.23 -23.91
N ALA A 246 -14.41 -40.55 -24.16
CA ALA A 246 -15.40 -39.60 -24.67
C ALA A 246 -15.90 -38.57 -23.62
N GLY A 247 -15.48 -38.68 -22.35
CA GLY A 247 -15.93 -37.82 -21.26
C GLY A 247 -17.28 -38.20 -20.63
N ASN A 248 -17.88 -39.31 -21.04
CA ASN A 248 -19.18 -39.80 -20.56
C ASN A 248 -19.04 -40.57 -19.24
N ILE A 249 -18.53 -39.91 -18.19
CA ILE A 249 -18.10 -40.51 -16.90
C ILE A 249 -19.21 -41.34 -16.20
N ASP A 250 -20.48 -41.00 -16.38
CA ASP A 250 -21.62 -41.78 -15.86
C ASP A 250 -21.97 -43.01 -16.69
N LEU A 251 -21.77 -42.96 -18.01
CA LEU A 251 -21.99 -44.11 -18.87
C LEU A 251 -20.84 -45.10 -18.71
N ALA A 252 -19.59 -44.63 -18.72
CA ALA A 252 -18.40 -45.43 -18.43
C ALA A 252 -18.53 -46.25 -17.14
N LYS A 253 -18.97 -45.61 -16.04
CA LYS A 253 -19.24 -46.29 -14.76
C LYS A 253 -20.21 -47.46 -14.92
N LYS A 254 -21.33 -47.25 -15.61
CA LYS A 254 -22.34 -48.28 -15.85
C LYS A 254 -21.78 -49.43 -16.70
N LYS A 255 -20.96 -49.15 -17.73
CA LYS A 255 -20.31 -50.18 -18.56
C LYS A 255 -19.35 -51.05 -17.73
N TYR A 256 -18.47 -50.44 -16.92
CA TYR A 256 -17.58 -51.19 -16.02
C TYR A 256 -18.35 -51.98 -14.96
N GLN A 257 -19.47 -51.46 -14.46
CA GLN A 257 -20.36 -52.21 -13.57
C GLN A 257 -21.00 -53.44 -14.26
N GLN A 258 -21.37 -53.36 -15.54
CA GLN A 258 -21.83 -54.53 -16.30
C GLN A 258 -20.72 -55.58 -16.46
N ALA A 259 -19.47 -55.16 -16.71
CA ALA A 259 -18.33 -56.09 -16.71
C ALA A 259 -18.17 -56.81 -15.35
N LEU A 260 -18.27 -56.06 -14.23
CA LEU A 260 -18.15 -56.62 -12.88
C LEU A 260 -19.33 -57.52 -12.45
N LEU A 261 -20.49 -57.41 -13.09
CA LEU A 261 -21.61 -58.35 -12.91
C LEU A 261 -21.37 -59.70 -13.62
N LEU A 262 -20.50 -59.73 -14.64
CA LEU A 262 -20.14 -60.93 -15.39
C LEU A 262 -18.88 -61.59 -14.83
N ASP A 263 -17.87 -60.79 -14.49
CA ASP A 263 -16.62 -61.18 -13.84
C ASP A 263 -16.28 -60.19 -12.70
N SER A 264 -16.59 -60.58 -11.46
CA SER A 264 -16.35 -59.76 -10.28
C SER A 264 -14.85 -59.58 -9.94
N ARG A 265 -13.97 -60.37 -10.55
CA ARG A 265 -12.51 -60.32 -10.40
C ARG A 265 -11.82 -59.69 -11.61
N ASN A 266 -12.55 -58.96 -12.46
CA ASN A 266 -11.96 -58.31 -13.62
C ASN A 266 -11.05 -57.13 -13.21
N TYR A 267 -9.73 -57.24 -13.42
CA TYR A 267 -8.76 -56.20 -13.06
C TYR A 267 -9.08 -54.87 -13.76
N ASP A 268 -9.25 -54.91 -15.08
CA ASP A 268 -9.31 -53.71 -15.91
C ASP A 268 -10.63 -52.95 -15.67
N ALA A 269 -11.72 -53.66 -15.34
CA ALA A 269 -12.96 -53.04 -14.84
C ALA A 269 -12.78 -52.33 -13.48
N TRP A 270 -12.04 -52.91 -12.53
CA TRP A 270 -11.77 -52.25 -11.24
C TRP A 270 -10.86 -51.02 -11.39
N VAL A 271 -9.92 -51.04 -12.34
CA VAL A 271 -9.13 -49.83 -12.70
C VAL A 271 -10.04 -48.76 -13.28
N GLY A 272 -10.89 -49.09 -14.26
CA GLY A 272 -11.83 -48.14 -14.86
C GLY A 272 -12.82 -47.52 -13.86
N ILE A 273 -13.30 -48.29 -12.86
CA ILE A 273 -14.08 -47.74 -11.74
C ILE A 273 -13.24 -46.76 -10.89
N GLY A 274 -11.96 -47.08 -10.66
CA GLY A 274 -11.03 -46.19 -9.96
C GLY A 274 -10.83 -44.85 -10.69
N GLU A 275 -10.62 -44.90 -12.00
CA GLU A 275 -10.43 -43.72 -12.86
C GLU A 275 -11.70 -42.86 -12.95
N VAL A 276 -12.87 -43.49 -13.07
CA VAL A 276 -14.19 -42.84 -12.98
C VAL A 276 -14.38 -42.10 -11.65
N GLU A 277 -14.10 -42.74 -10.51
CA GLU A 277 -14.24 -42.09 -9.20
C GLU A 277 -13.17 -41.01 -8.98
N PHE A 278 -11.96 -41.18 -9.53
CA PHE A 278 -10.90 -40.17 -9.51
C PHE A 278 -11.30 -38.92 -10.30
N ALA A 279 -11.86 -39.08 -11.51
CA ALA A 279 -12.40 -37.99 -12.33
C ALA A 279 -13.54 -37.23 -11.62
N ARG A 280 -14.38 -37.94 -10.84
CA ARG A 280 -15.42 -37.34 -9.98
C ARG A 280 -14.89 -36.65 -8.72
N LYS A 281 -13.57 -36.70 -8.46
CA LYS A 281 -12.93 -36.25 -7.20
C LYS A 281 -13.34 -37.08 -5.96
N ASN A 282 -13.94 -38.26 -6.15
CA ASN A 282 -14.31 -39.20 -5.08
C ASN A 282 -13.10 -40.07 -4.66
N PHE A 283 -12.04 -39.43 -4.17
CA PHE A 283 -10.74 -40.08 -3.98
C PHE A 283 -10.77 -41.32 -3.06
N ALA A 284 -11.66 -41.37 -2.06
CA ALA A 284 -11.81 -42.52 -1.18
C ALA A 284 -12.34 -43.77 -1.92
N ASN A 285 -13.32 -43.60 -2.81
CA ASN A 285 -13.85 -44.71 -3.62
C ASN A 285 -12.85 -45.13 -4.69
N ALA A 286 -12.17 -44.17 -5.31
CA ALA A 286 -11.10 -44.41 -6.26
C ALA A 286 -9.96 -45.24 -5.63
N GLU A 287 -9.52 -44.87 -4.42
CA GLU A 287 -8.50 -45.60 -3.66
C GLU A 287 -8.93 -47.05 -3.37
N GLN A 288 -10.20 -47.28 -2.99
CA GLN A 288 -10.72 -48.64 -2.79
C GLN A 288 -10.74 -49.46 -4.09
N ALA A 289 -11.14 -48.87 -5.21
CA ALA A 289 -11.21 -49.55 -6.50
C ALA A 289 -9.81 -49.93 -7.02
N PHE A 290 -8.84 -49.00 -6.99
CA PHE A 290 -7.46 -49.30 -7.35
C PHE A 290 -6.81 -50.33 -6.41
N LYS A 291 -7.09 -50.28 -5.10
CA LYS A 291 -6.64 -51.32 -4.16
C LYS A 291 -7.22 -52.70 -4.50
N ARG A 292 -8.50 -52.79 -4.88
CA ARG A 292 -9.11 -54.05 -5.36
C ARG A 292 -8.45 -54.57 -6.64
N ALA A 293 -8.15 -53.69 -7.60
CA ALA A 293 -7.39 -54.06 -8.78
C ALA A 293 -6.01 -54.63 -8.44
N LEU A 294 -5.26 -54.00 -7.52
CA LEU A 294 -3.95 -54.54 -7.08
C LEU A 294 -4.05 -55.88 -6.34
N VAL A 295 -5.10 -56.13 -5.57
CA VAL A 295 -5.34 -57.46 -4.96
C VAL A 295 -5.61 -58.54 -6.03
N ILE A 296 -6.24 -58.17 -7.15
CA ILE A 296 -6.53 -59.08 -8.26
C ILE A 296 -5.28 -59.37 -9.11
N SER A 297 -4.44 -58.38 -9.39
CA SER A 297 -3.20 -58.56 -10.15
C SER A 297 -2.10 -57.62 -9.65
N PRO A 298 -1.29 -58.05 -8.67
CA PRO A 298 -0.29 -57.20 -8.02
C PRO A 298 0.76 -56.60 -8.96
N GLY A 299 1.08 -57.25 -10.10
CA GLY A 299 2.13 -56.80 -11.03
C GLY A 299 1.71 -55.82 -12.14
N LYS A 300 0.42 -55.41 -12.23
CA LYS A 300 -0.06 -54.47 -13.25
C LYS A 300 -0.03 -53.01 -12.73
N GLY A 301 0.64 -52.12 -13.47
CA GLY A 301 0.97 -50.76 -13.02
C GLY A 301 -0.14 -49.69 -13.07
N SER A 302 -1.24 -49.88 -13.80
CA SER A 302 -2.25 -48.82 -13.99
C SER A 302 -2.90 -48.36 -12.66
N ALA A 303 -3.24 -49.32 -11.80
CA ALA A 303 -3.75 -49.04 -10.46
C ALA A 303 -2.73 -48.31 -9.55
N VAL A 304 -1.43 -48.51 -9.77
CA VAL A 304 -0.36 -47.80 -9.05
C VAL A 304 -0.32 -46.33 -9.45
N PHE A 305 -0.46 -46.01 -10.76
CA PHE A 305 -0.58 -44.62 -11.22
C PHE A 305 -1.79 -43.91 -10.59
N GLY A 306 -2.94 -44.58 -10.55
CA GLY A 306 -4.16 -44.06 -9.91
C GLY A 306 -3.96 -43.74 -8.43
N LEU A 307 -3.38 -44.66 -7.66
CA LEU A 307 -3.07 -44.46 -6.24
C LEU A 307 -2.00 -43.38 -6.02
N LEU A 308 -0.97 -43.31 -6.86
CA LEU A 308 0.06 -42.27 -6.79
C LEU A 308 -0.55 -40.87 -7.01
N GLY A 309 -1.48 -40.75 -7.97
CA GLY A 309 -2.24 -39.52 -8.21
C GLY A 309 -3.12 -39.09 -7.03
N ILE A 310 -3.63 -40.05 -6.23
CA ILE A 310 -4.38 -39.78 -4.99
C ILE A 310 -3.42 -39.35 -3.88
N TYR A 311 -2.36 -40.12 -3.63
CA TYR A 311 -1.45 -39.84 -2.52
C TYR A 311 -0.64 -38.56 -2.72
N LYS A 312 -0.27 -38.19 -3.95
CA LYS A 312 0.38 -36.90 -4.26
C LYS A 312 -0.48 -35.70 -3.86
N ARG A 313 -1.82 -35.82 -3.91
CA ARG A 313 -2.77 -34.79 -3.46
C ARG A 313 -2.94 -34.72 -1.94
N GLN A 314 -2.49 -35.74 -1.21
CA GLN A 314 -2.57 -35.79 0.25
C GLN A 314 -1.27 -35.32 0.91
N SER A 315 -0.11 -35.80 0.44
CA SER A 315 1.20 -35.17 0.64
C SER A 315 2.26 -35.81 -0.27
N LEU A 316 3.31 -35.06 -0.62
CA LEU A 316 4.44 -35.58 -1.39
C LEU A 316 5.12 -36.76 -0.64
N GLN A 317 5.26 -36.65 0.68
CA GLN A 317 5.80 -37.72 1.52
C GLN A 317 4.96 -39.01 1.47
N LYS A 318 3.62 -38.92 1.44
CA LYS A 318 2.76 -40.12 1.36
C LYS A 318 2.88 -40.80 0.00
N ALA A 319 2.98 -40.03 -1.08
CA ALA A 319 3.25 -40.55 -2.42
C ALA A 319 4.62 -41.27 -2.49
N LEU A 320 5.66 -40.67 -1.91
CA LEU A 320 7.00 -41.25 -1.86
C LEU A 320 7.06 -42.53 -1.03
N ASN A 321 6.46 -42.53 0.17
CA ASN A 321 6.37 -43.71 1.02
C ASN A 321 5.63 -44.86 0.33
N TYR A 322 4.57 -44.55 -0.44
CA TYR A 322 3.87 -45.55 -1.23
C TYR A 322 4.77 -46.16 -2.32
N LEU A 323 5.48 -45.36 -3.12
CA LEU A 323 6.43 -45.86 -4.13
C LEU A 323 7.53 -46.73 -3.51
N ASN A 324 8.07 -46.31 -2.37
CA ASN A 324 9.08 -47.06 -1.64
C ASN A 324 8.57 -48.40 -1.05
N SER A 325 7.25 -48.54 -0.85
CA SER A 325 6.60 -49.77 -0.39
C SER A 325 6.27 -50.77 -1.50
N LEU A 326 6.46 -50.40 -2.78
CA LEU A 326 6.18 -51.28 -3.91
C LEU A 326 7.27 -52.37 -4.07
N PRO A 327 6.91 -53.56 -4.56
CA PRO A 327 7.87 -54.56 -5.06
C PRO A 327 8.86 -53.95 -6.08
N GLU A 328 10.12 -54.42 -6.07
CA GLU A 328 11.21 -53.83 -6.88
C GLU A 328 10.95 -53.86 -8.40
N ASP A 329 10.25 -54.88 -8.90
CA ASP A 329 9.86 -55.00 -10.31
C ASP A 329 8.86 -53.92 -10.75
N LEU A 330 7.99 -53.47 -9.84
CA LEU A 330 7.12 -52.31 -10.03
C LEU A 330 7.86 -51.01 -9.79
N LYS A 331 8.57 -50.89 -8.66
CA LYS A 331 9.30 -49.69 -8.25
C LYS A 331 10.27 -49.20 -9.32
N SER A 332 10.95 -50.11 -10.01
CA SER A 332 11.83 -49.80 -11.16
C SER A 332 11.11 -49.02 -12.28
N LYS A 333 9.83 -49.30 -12.54
CA LYS A 333 8.99 -48.64 -13.57
C LYS A 333 8.54 -47.24 -13.18
N PHE A 334 8.64 -46.87 -11.90
CA PHE A 334 8.23 -45.57 -11.34
C PHE A 334 9.41 -44.71 -10.88
N LYS A 335 10.66 -45.09 -11.18
CA LYS A 335 11.88 -44.43 -10.68
C LYS A 335 11.96 -42.93 -11.00
N ASP A 336 11.48 -42.50 -12.16
CA ASP A 336 11.50 -41.08 -12.54
C ASP A 336 10.34 -40.27 -11.89
N ALA A 337 9.21 -40.94 -11.59
CA ALA A 337 8.16 -40.37 -10.76
C ALA A 337 8.62 -40.23 -9.29
N GLN A 338 9.39 -41.20 -8.78
CA GLN A 338 10.03 -41.13 -7.47
C GLN A 338 11.00 -39.94 -7.39
N ARG A 339 11.96 -39.83 -8.31
CA ARG A 339 12.91 -38.69 -8.38
C ARG A 339 12.20 -37.34 -8.44
N SER A 340 11.17 -37.23 -9.28
CA SER A 340 10.35 -36.01 -9.38
C SER A 340 9.68 -35.64 -8.05
N LEU A 341 9.22 -36.63 -7.27
CA LEU A 341 8.64 -36.41 -5.94
C LEU A 341 9.69 -36.06 -4.88
N GLU A 342 10.88 -36.67 -4.92
CA GLU A 342 12.01 -36.32 -4.04
C GLU A 342 12.46 -34.88 -4.26
N SER A 343 12.59 -34.46 -5.51
CA SER A 343 12.93 -33.08 -5.87
C SER A 343 11.85 -32.08 -5.44
N ALA A 344 10.57 -32.41 -5.63
CA ALA A 344 9.46 -31.55 -5.21
C ALA A 344 9.33 -31.43 -3.69
N LEU A 345 9.62 -32.50 -2.93
CA LEU A 345 9.62 -32.46 -1.46
C LEU A 345 10.78 -31.60 -0.92
N LEU A 346 11.95 -31.63 -1.57
CA LEU A 346 13.06 -30.75 -1.24
C LEU A 346 12.77 -29.29 -1.59
N GLN A 347 11.95 -29.04 -2.61
CA GLN A 347 11.44 -27.70 -2.94
C GLN A 347 10.49 -27.18 -1.85
N GLU A 348 9.48 -27.97 -1.45
CA GLU A 348 8.53 -27.65 -0.38
C GLU A 348 9.27 -27.28 0.92
N GLN A 349 10.27 -28.08 1.32
CA GLN A 349 11.14 -27.80 2.47
C GLN A 349 11.97 -26.52 2.33
N ALA A 350 12.34 -26.13 1.11
CA ALA A 350 13.10 -24.91 0.87
C ALA A 350 12.18 -23.67 0.99
N GLU A 351 10.98 -23.74 0.43
CA GLU A 351 9.96 -22.68 0.49
C GLU A 351 9.52 -22.39 1.94
N ASP A 352 9.37 -23.42 2.78
CA ASP A 352 9.13 -23.25 4.23
C ASP A 352 10.29 -22.53 4.96
N LEU A 353 11.53 -22.77 4.51
CA LEU A 353 12.72 -22.09 5.06
C LEU A 353 12.83 -20.64 4.57
N GLU A 354 12.40 -20.33 3.33
CA GLU A 354 12.28 -18.96 2.84
C GLU A 354 11.24 -18.17 3.66
N GLN A 355 10.06 -18.74 3.93
CA GLN A 355 9.03 -18.11 4.77
C GLN A 355 9.50 -17.78 6.20
N THR A 356 10.49 -18.52 6.71
CA THR A 356 11.11 -18.27 8.03
C THR A 356 12.41 -17.48 7.96
N ASN A 357 12.74 -16.88 6.81
CA ASN A 357 13.96 -16.12 6.52
C ASN A 357 15.29 -16.91 6.69
N GLN A 358 15.24 -18.24 6.60
CA GLN A 358 16.40 -19.13 6.74
C GLN A 358 17.09 -19.41 5.40
N TRP A 359 17.39 -18.35 4.65
CA TRP A 359 17.86 -18.37 3.25
C TRP A 359 19.02 -19.34 2.99
N LYS A 360 20.04 -19.40 3.85
CA LYS A 360 21.18 -20.35 3.71
C LYS A 360 20.76 -21.82 3.69
N GLN A 361 19.74 -22.19 4.48
CA GLN A 361 19.24 -23.55 4.53
C GLN A 361 18.34 -23.85 3.32
N ALA A 362 17.52 -22.87 2.90
CA ALA A 362 16.74 -22.96 1.66
C ALA A 362 17.64 -23.17 0.43
N ILE A 363 18.75 -22.42 0.32
CA ILE A 363 19.77 -22.58 -0.73
C ILE A 363 20.30 -24.02 -0.79
N GLU A 364 20.62 -24.64 0.34
CA GLU A 364 21.08 -26.04 0.37
C GLU A 364 20.00 -27.03 -0.03
N LYS A 365 18.73 -26.80 0.35
CA LYS A 365 17.59 -27.62 -0.08
C LYS A 365 17.32 -27.50 -1.59
N TYR A 366 17.31 -26.29 -2.14
CA TYR A 366 17.23 -26.09 -3.60
C TYR A 366 18.42 -26.69 -4.34
N ARG A 367 19.65 -26.61 -3.80
CA ARG A 367 20.83 -27.30 -4.37
C ARG A 367 20.68 -28.83 -4.36
N GLN A 368 20.00 -29.39 -3.36
CA GLN A 368 19.69 -30.83 -3.32
C GLN A 368 18.62 -31.18 -4.36
N ALA A 369 17.53 -30.41 -4.45
CA ALA A 369 16.49 -30.60 -5.47
C ALA A 369 17.07 -30.51 -6.90
N LEU A 370 17.86 -29.48 -7.20
CA LEU A 370 18.50 -29.26 -8.50
C LEU A 370 19.59 -30.30 -8.83
N LYS A 371 20.07 -31.10 -7.87
CA LYS A 371 20.91 -32.29 -8.17
C LYS A 371 20.08 -33.47 -8.68
N ILE A 372 18.80 -33.55 -8.31
CA ILE A 372 17.87 -34.60 -8.74
C ILE A 372 17.23 -34.23 -10.09
N ASP A 373 16.88 -32.95 -10.28
CA ASP A 373 16.35 -32.41 -11.54
C ASP A 373 17.18 -31.18 -12.03
N PRO A 374 18.33 -31.41 -12.69
CA PRO A 374 19.29 -30.34 -13.03
C PRO A 374 18.88 -29.38 -14.13
N ASP A 375 17.74 -29.64 -14.78
CA ASP A 375 17.23 -28.88 -15.93
C ASP A 375 15.91 -28.16 -15.60
N ASN A 376 15.52 -28.18 -14.32
CA ASN A 376 14.33 -27.53 -13.80
C ASN A 376 14.46 -26.00 -13.77
N VAL A 377 13.61 -25.33 -14.55
CA VAL A 377 13.57 -23.88 -14.66
C VAL A 377 13.18 -23.20 -13.35
N TRP A 378 12.16 -23.73 -12.66
CA TRP A 378 11.60 -23.09 -11.47
C TRP A 378 12.52 -23.27 -10.25
N LEU A 379 13.11 -24.45 -10.05
CA LEU A 379 14.16 -24.64 -9.02
C LEU A 379 15.35 -23.70 -9.25
N THR A 380 15.75 -23.46 -10.51
CA THR A 380 16.80 -22.49 -10.83
C THR A 380 16.40 -21.07 -10.45
N TYR A 381 15.14 -20.69 -10.71
CA TYR A 381 14.58 -19.39 -10.33
C TYR A 381 14.53 -19.18 -8.81
N HIS A 382 13.95 -20.12 -8.06
CA HIS A 382 13.89 -20.02 -6.59
C HIS A 382 15.29 -20.01 -5.95
N LEU A 383 16.20 -20.88 -6.40
CA LEU A 383 17.59 -20.85 -5.94
C LEU A 383 18.28 -19.51 -6.24
N ALA A 384 18.03 -18.91 -7.42
CA ALA A 384 18.58 -17.61 -7.78
C ALA A 384 18.01 -16.47 -6.91
N LEU A 385 16.72 -16.52 -6.51
CA LEU A 385 16.14 -15.59 -5.55
C LEU A 385 16.76 -15.75 -4.16
N ALA A 386 16.85 -16.96 -3.63
CA ALA A 386 17.45 -17.21 -2.31
C ALA A 386 18.92 -16.76 -2.26
N LEU A 387 19.69 -17.01 -3.32
CA LEU A 387 21.06 -16.49 -3.48
C LEU A 387 21.11 -14.95 -3.55
N ASN A 388 20.08 -14.30 -4.10
CA ASN A 388 19.98 -12.85 -4.18
C ASN A 388 19.77 -12.22 -2.79
N HIS A 389 18.94 -12.83 -1.94
CA HIS A 389 18.74 -12.40 -0.55
C HIS A 389 20.01 -12.50 0.31
N GLU A 390 20.88 -13.48 0.03
CA GLU A 390 22.21 -13.62 0.65
C GLU A 390 23.31 -12.77 -0.03
N GLY A 391 22.96 -11.92 -1.00
CA GLY A 391 23.90 -11.06 -1.72
C GLY A 391 24.83 -11.79 -2.71
N GLU A 392 24.58 -13.07 -3.01
CA GLU A 392 25.39 -13.89 -3.92
C GLU A 392 25.03 -13.68 -5.41
N PHE A 393 24.75 -12.42 -5.81
CA PHE A 393 24.25 -12.01 -7.13
C PHE A 393 24.93 -12.70 -8.33
N LYS A 394 26.27 -12.80 -8.29
CA LYS A 394 27.04 -13.43 -9.38
C LYS A 394 26.68 -14.91 -9.56
N LYS A 395 26.48 -15.66 -8.46
CA LYS A 395 26.16 -17.09 -8.53
C LYS A 395 24.72 -17.32 -9.04
N ALA A 396 23.79 -16.44 -8.67
CA ALA A 396 22.42 -16.45 -9.20
C ALA A 396 22.41 -16.22 -10.73
N HIS A 397 23.19 -15.27 -11.21
CA HIS A 397 23.36 -15.02 -12.65
C HIS A 397 24.06 -16.18 -13.37
N ASP A 398 25.13 -16.74 -12.81
CA ASP A 398 25.84 -17.91 -13.36
C ASP A 398 24.92 -19.15 -13.49
N LEU A 399 24.00 -19.34 -12.54
CA LEU A 399 22.97 -20.38 -12.57
C LEU A 399 22.06 -20.25 -13.79
N PHE A 400 21.51 -19.06 -14.01
CA PHE A 400 20.70 -18.79 -15.19
C PHE A 400 21.49 -18.88 -16.49
N GLN A 401 22.74 -18.41 -16.55
CA GLN A 401 23.57 -18.57 -17.76
C GLN A 401 23.79 -20.05 -18.13
N ARG A 402 24.02 -20.93 -17.14
CA ARG A 402 24.13 -22.38 -17.39
C ARG A 402 22.82 -22.95 -17.94
N LEU A 403 21.68 -22.60 -17.34
CA LEU A 403 20.36 -23.03 -17.81
C LEU A 403 20.07 -22.53 -19.25
N ILE A 404 20.33 -21.25 -19.53
CA ILE A 404 20.23 -20.64 -20.86
C ILE A 404 21.10 -21.38 -21.88
N SER A 405 22.34 -21.73 -21.50
CA SER A 405 23.28 -22.40 -22.41
C SER A 405 22.77 -23.77 -22.89
N LYS A 406 22.06 -24.50 -22.02
CA LYS A 406 21.44 -25.80 -22.33
C LYS A 406 20.10 -25.66 -23.08
N GLN A 407 19.27 -24.66 -22.74
CA GLN A 407 17.86 -24.58 -23.15
C GLN A 407 17.52 -23.34 -23.98
N ARG A 408 18.43 -22.84 -24.83
CA ARG A 408 18.36 -21.59 -25.61
C ARG A 408 17.05 -21.21 -26.35
N LYS A 409 16.05 -22.11 -26.46
CA LYS A 409 14.75 -21.86 -27.10
C LYS A 409 13.54 -22.17 -26.20
N ASN A 410 13.70 -22.34 -24.89
CA ASN A 410 12.60 -22.63 -23.97
C ASN A 410 11.92 -21.33 -23.47
N PRO A 411 10.63 -21.05 -23.80
CA PRO A 411 9.94 -19.84 -23.36
C PRO A 411 9.77 -19.75 -21.84
N ILE A 412 9.59 -20.89 -21.15
CA ILE A 412 9.44 -20.93 -19.69
C ILE A 412 10.74 -20.46 -19.03
N GLN A 413 11.88 -20.89 -19.58
CA GLN A 413 13.22 -20.55 -19.12
C GLN A 413 13.55 -19.07 -19.32
N ALA A 414 13.16 -18.47 -20.45
CA ALA A 414 13.33 -17.04 -20.69
C ALA A 414 12.39 -16.19 -19.80
N TYR A 415 11.15 -16.64 -19.57
CA TYR A 415 10.21 -15.96 -18.68
C TYR A 415 10.66 -16.00 -17.21
N ALA A 416 11.13 -17.14 -16.71
CA ALA A 416 11.67 -17.25 -15.35
C ALA A 416 12.91 -16.35 -15.14
N TYR A 417 13.77 -16.20 -16.15
CA TYR A 417 14.89 -15.27 -16.06
C TYR A 417 14.44 -13.80 -16.14
N ALA A 418 13.42 -13.47 -16.94
CA ALA A 418 12.81 -12.14 -16.95
C ALA A 418 12.16 -11.78 -15.61
N LEU A 419 11.48 -12.74 -14.94
CA LEU A 419 10.97 -12.57 -13.58
C LEU A 419 12.12 -12.30 -12.58
N TYR A 420 13.21 -13.07 -12.64
CA TYR A 420 14.38 -12.84 -11.79
C TYR A 420 15.00 -11.45 -12.02
N LEU A 421 15.18 -11.05 -13.28
CA LEU A 421 15.69 -9.71 -13.64
C LEU A 421 14.76 -8.59 -13.15
N SER A 422 13.44 -8.82 -13.13
CA SER A 422 12.47 -7.87 -12.56
C SER A 422 12.56 -7.79 -11.04
N ASN A 423 12.89 -8.87 -10.34
CA ASN A 423 12.99 -8.91 -8.87
C ASN A 423 14.30 -8.28 -8.35
N ILE A 424 15.21 -7.90 -9.25
CA ILE A 424 16.46 -7.20 -8.92
C ILE A 424 16.52 -5.81 -9.55
N ASP A 425 15.34 -5.23 -9.82
CA ASP A 425 15.10 -3.90 -10.42
C ASP A 425 15.81 -3.64 -11.76
N GLN A 426 16.22 -4.68 -12.48
CA GLN A 426 16.83 -4.56 -13.80
C GLN A 426 15.75 -4.55 -14.90
N LEU A 427 14.76 -3.66 -14.75
CA LEU A 427 13.52 -3.59 -15.53
C LEU A 427 13.74 -3.62 -17.04
N GLN A 428 14.67 -2.79 -17.55
CA GLN A 428 15.01 -2.73 -18.97
C GLN A 428 15.56 -4.07 -19.50
N LYS A 429 16.39 -4.76 -18.71
CA LYS A 429 16.94 -6.07 -19.10
C LYS A 429 15.88 -7.17 -19.00
N ALA A 430 15.02 -7.12 -17.98
CA ALA A 430 13.89 -8.02 -17.83
C ALA A 430 12.96 -7.96 -19.06
N LEU A 431 12.56 -6.74 -19.45
CA LEU A 431 11.70 -6.52 -20.61
C LEU A 431 12.39 -6.92 -21.92
N THR A 432 13.65 -6.51 -22.12
CA THR A 432 14.44 -6.91 -23.30
C THR A 432 14.57 -8.43 -23.41
N HIS A 433 14.81 -9.14 -22.29
CA HIS A 433 14.92 -10.59 -22.30
C HIS A 433 13.57 -11.27 -22.55
N LEU A 434 12.48 -10.76 -21.99
CA LEU A 434 11.12 -11.25 -22.24
C LEU A 434 10.74 -11.15 -23.73
N HIS A 435 11.15 -10.08 -24.41
CA HIS A 435 10.97 -9.89 -25.85
C HIS A 435 11.82 -10.82 -26.74
N THR A 436 12.75 -11.61 -26.19
CA THR A 436 13.39 -12.70 -26.96
C THR A 436 12.40 -13.84 -27.28
N ILE A 437 11.31 -13.95 -26.52
CA ILE A 437 10.21 -14.86 -26.78
C ILE A 437 9.26 -14.19 -27.80
N PRO A 438 8.93 -14.83 -28.95
CA PRO A 438 7.93 -14.31 -29.87
C PRO A 438 6.57 -14.10 -29.18
N GLN A 439 5.93 -12.94 -29.37
CA GLN A 439 4.65 -12.59 -28.70
C GLN A 439 3.53 -13.63 -28.88
N LYS A 440 3.51 -14.40 -29.98
CA LYS A 440 2.55 -15.50 -30.20
C LYS A 440 2.70 -16.65 -29.19
N GLN A 441 3.84 -16.76 -28.51
CA GLN A 441 4.13 -17.75 -27.47
C GLN A 441 3.93 -17.18 -26.05
N TRP A 442 3.51 -15.93 -25.91
CA TRP A 442 3.31 -15.31 -24.61
C TRP A 442 2.06 -15.87 -23.92
N ASN A 443 2.26 -16.43 -22.73
CA ASN A 443 1.18 -16.73 -21.81
C ASN A 443 0.70 -15.43 -21.10
N GLU A 444 -0.31 -15.56 -20.25
CA GLU A 444 -0.91 -14.40 -19.59
C GLU A 444 0.06 -13.70 -18.61
N GLY A 445 0.84 -14.47 -17.83
CA GLY A 445 1.86 -13.91 -16.94
C GLY A 445 2.96 -13.15 -17.69
N MET A 446 3.38 -13.63 -18.87
CA MET A 446 4.33 -12.91 -19.74
C MET A 446 3.75 -11.58 -20.23
N ARG A 447 2.48 -11.53 -20.64
CA ARG A 447 1.80 -10.27 -21.02
C ARG A 447 1.72 -9.29 -19.85
N GLN A 448 1.30 -9.76 -18.69
CA GLN A 448 1.17 -8.93 -17.48
C GLN A 448 2.53 -8.40 -17.00
N LEU A 449 3.58 -9.23 -17.01
CA LEU A 449 4.95 -8.81 -16.70
C LEU A 449 5.44 -7.74 -17.68
N ALA A 450 5.24 -7.94 -18.98
CA ALA A 450 5.64 -6.95 -20.00
C ALA A 450 4.93 -5.60 -19.81
N GLN A 451 3.62 -5.63 -19.55
CA GLN A 451 2.82 -4.41 -19.32
C GLN A 451 3.27 -3.68 -18.04
N ARG A 452 3.51 -4.41 -16.94
CA ARG A 452 4.02 -3.84 -15.68
C ARG A 452 5.39 -3.19 -15.88
N LEU A 453 6.36 -3.93 -16.42
CA LEU A 453 7.72 -3.44 -16.67
C LEU A 453 7.72 -2.20 -17.60
N THR A 454 6.89 -2.21 -18.64
CA THR A 454 6.75 -1.05 -19.56
C THR A 454 6.20 0.17 -18.81
N THR A 455 5.19 -0.02 -17.95
CA THR A 455 4.60 1.07 -17.15
C THR A 455 5.61 1.61 -16.13
N GLU A 456 6.35 0.76 -15.44
CA GLU A 456 7.38 1.16 -14.47
C GLU A 456 8.52 1.94 -15.15
N LEU A 457 8.97 1.53 -16.34
CA LEU A 457 9.98 2.25 -17.13
C LEU A 457 9.48 3.64 -17.58
N ILE A 458 8.21 3.74 -18.00
CA ILE A 458 7.55 5.01 -18.34
C ILE A 458 7.54 5.94 -17.12
N LEU A 459 7.06 5.45 -15.97
CA LEU A 459 6.97 6.24 -14.73
C LEU A 459 8.35 6.68 -14.25
N HIS A 460 9.36 5.80 -14.30
CA HIS A 460 10.73 6.14 -13.94
C HIS A 460 11.32 7.23 -14.84
N HIS A 461 11.14 7.14 -16.16
CA HIS A 461 11.62 8.19 -17.07
C HIS A 461 10.90 9.53 -16.85
N ALA A 462 9.59 9.50 -16.62
CA ALA A 462 8.81 10.69 -16.30
C ALA A 462 9.27 11.33 -14.98
N GLN A 463 9.53 10.52 -13.96
CA GLN A 463 10.05 11.00 -12.67
C GLN A 463 11.44 11.63 -12.84
N GLN A 464 12.34 11.05 -13.65
CA GLN A 464 13.64 11.66 -13.96
C GLN A 464 13.51 13.03 -14.64
N LEU A 465 12.58 13.20 -15.59
CA LEU A 465 12.29 14.50 -16.20
C LEU A 465 11.81 15.50 -15.13
N ARG A 466 10.90 15.09 -14.25
CA ARG A 466 10.36 15.91 -13.17
C ARG A 466 11.43 16.32 -12.14
N ASP A 467 12.31 15.39 -11.76
CA ASP A 467 13.41 15.62 -10.82
C ASP A 467 14.51 16.53 -11.41
N SER A 468 14.67 16.54 -12.75
CA SER A 468 15.52 17.50 -13.45
C SER A 468 14.95 18.94 -13.50
N GLY A 469 13.71 19.13 -13.03
CA GLY A 469 12.99 20.40 -13.00
C GLY A 469 11.92 20.55 -14.09
N ASP A 470 11.91 19.68 -15.12
CA ASP A 470 10.93 19.72 -16.20
C ASP A 470 9.60 19.04 -15.80
N LYS A 471 8.87 19.69 -14.89
CA LYS A 471 7.55 19.23 -14.43
C LYS A 471 6.53 19.14 -15.56
N GLN A 472 6.56 20.08 -16.50
CA GLN A 472 5.57 20.15 -17.58
C GLN A 472 5.83 19.11 -18.67
N GLY A 473 7.08 18.95 -19.11
CA GLY A 473 7.47 17.89 -20.04
C GLY A 473 7.28 16.50 -19.47
N ALA A 474 7.55 16.28 -18.17
CA ALA A 474 7.24 15.04 -17.49
C ALA A 474 5.74 14.69 -17.53
N ALA A 475 4.87 15.67 -17.22
CA ALA A 475 3.42 15.47 -17.25
C ALA A 475 2.90 15.26 -18.69
N ALA A 476 3.38 16.05 -19.66
CA ALA A 476 3.05 15.89 -21.07
C ALA A 476 3.50 14.52 -21.63
N TYR A 477 4.68 14.04 -21.22
CA TYR A 477 5.15 12.70 -21.54
C TYR A 477 4.17 11.63 -21.03
N LEU A 478 3.78 11.66 -19.74
CA LEU A 478 2.78 10.73 -19.20
C LEU A 478 1.42 10.81 -19.91
N MET A 479 0.94 12.00 -20.28
CA MET A 479 -0.30 12.17 -21.03
C MET A 479 -0.23 11.60 -22.46
N SER A 480 0.96 11.52 -23.06
CA SER A 480 1.16 10.91 -24.38
C SER A 480 1.17 9.37 -24.38
N GLN A 481 1.28 8.74 -23.21
CA GLN A 481 1.30 7.28 -23.08
C GLN A 481 -0.12 6.69 -22.96
N THR A 482 -0.23 5.37 -23.08
CA THR A 482 -1.48 4.65 -22.79
C THR A 482 -1.91 4.88 -21.33
N GLN A 483 -3.10 5.45 -21.13
CA GLN A 483 -3.58 5.91 -19.82
C GLN A 483 -4.00 4.76 -18.88
N THR A 484 -3.03 4.03 -18.33
CA THR A 484 -3.21 3.01 -17.31
C THR A 484 -3.46 3.63 -15.92
N THR A 485 -4.08 2.89 -15.00
CA THR A 485 -4.36 3.37 -13.64
C THR A 485 -3.14 3.94 -12.90
N PRO A 486 -1.94 3.30 -12.92
CA PRO A 486 -0.74 3.89 -12.31
C PRO A 486 -0.32 5.25 -12.90
N ILE A 487 -0.47 5.43 -14.22
CA ILE A 487 -0.16 6.70 -14.89
C ILE A 487 -1.17 7.78 -14.51
N LYS A 488 -2.47 7.44 -14.47
CA LYS A 488 -3.52 8.37 -14.01
C LYS A 488 -3.33 8.78 -12.55
N LEU A 489 -2.99 7.84 -11.67
CA LEU A 489 -2.69 8.12 -10.26
C LEU A 489 -1.44 9.00 -10.11
N THR A 490 -0.37 8.73 -10.86
CA THR A 490 0.85 9.56 -10.82
C THR A 490 0.57 10.99 -11.30
N LEU A 491 -0.23 11.17 -12.37
CA LEU A 491 -0.68 12.49 -12.82
C LEU A 491 -1.55 13.20 -11.76
N ALA A 492 -2.39 12.46 -11.02
CA ALA A 492 -3.19 12.99 -9.93
C ALA A 492 -2.33 13.44 -8.73
N ASP A 493 -1.39 12.59 -8.30
CA ASP A 493 -0.45 12.86 -7.20
C ASP A 493 0.44 14.07 -7.53
N TRP A 494 0.93 14.18 -8.78
CA TRP A 494 1.72 15.32 -9.23
C TRP A 494 0.91 16.61 -9.27
N ALA A 495 -0.34 16.57 -9.78
CA ALA A 495 -1.24 17.72 -9.74
C ALA A 495 -1.54 18.16 -8.30
N LEU A 496 -1.71 17.21 -7.37
CA LEU A 496 -1.91 17.48 -5.94
C LEU A 496 -0.68 18.17 -5.32
N LEU A 497 0.52 17.68 -5.64
CA LEU A 497 1.80 18.25 -5.19
C LEU A 497 2.11 19.62 -5.79
N ASP A 498 1.68 19.89 -7.02
CA ASP A 498 1.91 21.18 -7.71
C ASP A 498 0.84 22.24 -7.38
N GLY A 499 -0.13 21.94 -6.50
CA GLY A 499 -1.17 22.87 -6.08
C GLY A 499 -2.41 22.91 -6.99
N GLU A 500 -2.46 22.06 -8.02
CA GLU A 500 -3.53 21.98 -9.02
C GLU A 500 -4.70 21.11 -8.53
N PHE A 501 -5.20 21.37 -7.31
CA PHE A 501 -6.09 20.47 -6.56
C PHE A 501 -7.37 20.07 -7.32
N ALA A 502 -7.94 20.97 -8.15
CA ALA A 502 -9.09 20.65 -8.99
C ALA A 502 -8.76 19.66 -10.12
N ARG A 503 -7.54 19.73 -10.68
CA ARG A 503 -7.06 18.79 -11.71
C ARG A 503 -6.76 17.43 -11.08
N ALA A 504 -6.13 17.41 -9.89
CA ALA A 504 -5.91 16.19 -9.11
C ALA A 504 -7.23 15.48 -8.80
N LEU A 505 -8.23 16.21 -8.29
CA LEU A 505 -9.57 15.68 -8.00
C LEU A 505 -10.19 14.99 -9.23
N ASN A 506 -10.11 15.62 -10.40
CA ASN A 506 -10.65 15.05 -11.65
C ASN A 506 -9.93 13.74 -12.03
N TYR A 507 -8.60 13.66 -11.93
CA TYR A 507 -7.86 12.42 -12.23
C TYR A 507 -8.20 11.28 -11.26
N TYR A 508 -8.28 11.55 -9.95
CA TYR A 508 -8.70 10.51 -9.00
C TYR A 508 -10.16 10.08 -9.19
N GLN A 509 -11.06 11.01 -9.56
CA GLN A 509 -12.44 10.68 -9.90
C GLN A 509 -12.53 9.80 -11.14
N ASP A 510 -11.78 10.11 -12.20
CA ASP A 510 -11.68 9.31 -13.43
C ASP A 510 -11.23 7.86 -13.14
N VAL A 511 -10.18 7.67 -12.32
CA VAL A 511 -9.80 6.33 -11.83
C VAL A 511 -10.96 5.65 -11.11
N LYS A 512 -11.67 6.37 -10.22
CA LYS A 512 -12.78 5.82 -9.43
C LYS A 512 -14.01 5.45 -10.28
N THR A 513 -14.17 5.98 -11.50
CA THR A 513 -15.26 5.56 -12.41
C THR A 513 -15.09 4.12 -12.89
N HIS A 514 -13.84 3.67 -13.05
CA HIS A 514 -13.49 2.31 -13.51
C HIS A 514 -13.14 1.38 -12.35
N GLU A 515 -12.52 1.90 -11.29
CA GLU A 515 -12.14 1.15 -10.09
C GLU A 515 -12.72 1.79 -8.80
N PRO A 516 -14.02 1.62 -8.50
CA PRO A 516 -14.67 2.29 -7.37
C PRO A 516 -14.05 1.96 -5.99
N LEU A 517 -13.41 0.80 -5.87
CA LEU A 517 -12.78 0.30 -4.65
C LEU A 517 -11.27 0.61 -4.57
N ASN A 518 -10.70 1.36 -5.52
CA ASN A 518 -9.29 1.73 -5.50
C ASN A 518 -8.97 2.63 -4.29
N ALA A 519 -8.08 2.14 -3.41
CA ALA A 519 -7.76 2.80 -2.14
C ALA A 519 -7.09 4.16 -2.33
N ASP A 520 -6.09 4.26 -3.22
CA ASP A 520 -5.36 5.50 -3.49
C ASP A 520 -6.26 6.55 -4.14
N ALA A 521 -7.11 6.16 -5.11
CA ALA A 521 -8.04 7.08 -5.74
C ALA A 521 -9.07 7.63 -4.74
N ASN A 522 -9.62 6.78 -3.87
CA ASN A 522 -10.55 7.23 -2.83
C ASN A 522 -9.90 8.21 -1.83
N LEU A 523 -8.66 7.95 -1.44
CA LEU A 523 -7.92 8.81 -0.50
C LEU A 523 -7.45 10.12 -1.16
N GLY A 524 -7.01 10.06 -2.42
CA GLY A 524 -6.64 11.23 -3.22
C GLY A 524 -7.81 12.18 -3.50
N VAL A 525 -9.02 11.66 -3.72
CA VAL A 525 -10.25 12.49 -3.77
C VAL A 525 -10.45 13.26 -2.45
N ILE A 526 -10.30 12.59 -1.31
CA ILE A 526 -10.46 13.19 0.02
C ILE A 526 -9.39 14.27 0.26
N GLU A 527 -8.12 13.98 -0.04
CA GLU A 527 -7.00 14.91 0.10
C GLU A 527 -7.18 16.14 -0.81
N SER A 528 -7.64 15.94 -2.06
CA SER A 528 -7.94 17.02 -3.00
C SER A 528 -9.10 17.92 -2.52
N LEU A 529 -10.16 17.34 -1.97
CA LEU A 529 -11.29 18.08 -1.39
C LEU A 529 -10.86 18.89 -0.15
N ILE A 530 -9.99 18.34 0.69
CA ILE A 530 -9.40 19.04 1.84
C ILE A 530 -8.58 20.25 1.37
N ALA A 531 -7.74 20.07 0.34
CA ALA A 531 -6.91 21.14 -0.23
C ALA A 531 -7.73 22.25 -0.92
N LEU A 532 -8.86 21.88 -1.53
CA LEU A 532 -9.87 22.83 -2.06
C LEU A 532 -10.72 23.51 -0.96
N GLY A 533 -10.52 23.18 0.31
CA GLY A 533 -11.27 23.72 1.45
C GLY A 533 -12.66 23.09 1.67
N ASN A 534 -13.08 22.12 0.85
CA ASN A 534 -14.35 21.40 0.99
C ASN A 534 -14.24 20.28 2.05
N LYS A 535 -13.98 20.69 3.30
CA LYS A 535 -13.77 19.78 4.43
C LYS A 535 -15.03 18.99 4.81
N LYS A 536 -16.22 19.50 4.51
CA LYS A 536 -17.50 18.85 4.85
C LYS A 536 -17.72 17.59 4.01
N GLU A 537 -17.52 17.67 2.70
CA GLU A 537 -17.63 16.52 1.81
C GLU A 537 -16.51 15.51 2.07
N ALA A 538 -15.28 15.98 2.27
CA ALA A 538 -14.15 15.13 2.66
C ALA A 538 -14.44 14.34 3.95
N HIS A 539 -15.07 14.96 4.96
CA HIS A 539 -15.48 14.29 6.20
C HIS A 539 -16.51 13.18 5.94
N GLN A 540 -17.53 13.44 5.12
CA GLN A 540 -18.55 12.44 4.78
C GLN A 540 -17.95 11.24 4.03
N LEU A 541 -17.04 11.48 3.08
CA LEU A 541 -16.31 10.41 2.40
C LEU A 541 -15.43 9.62 3.36
N LEU A 542 -14.71 10.27 4.26
CA LEU A 542 -13.88 9.62 5.29
C LEU A 542 -14.71 8.68 6.20
N GLU A 543 -15.96 9.02 6.52
CA GLU A 543 -16.84 8.12 7.28
C GLU A 543 -17.21 6.85 6.49
N GLN A 544 -17.42 6.98 5.18
CA GLN A 544 -17.76 5.86 4.29
C GLN A 544 -16.58 4.89 4.07
N GLN A 545 -15.33 5.36 4.22
CA GLN A 545 -14.11 4.55 4.06
C GLN A 545 -13.89 3.47 5.15
N GLN A 546 -14.75 3.37 6.18
CA GLN A 546 -14.58 2.37 7.25
C GLN A 546 -14.51 0.93 6.75
N ASN A 547 -15.21 0.61 5.66
CA ASN A 547 -15.26 -0.73 5.06
C ASN A 547 -14.01 -1.08 4.22
N LEU A 548 -13.19 -0.08 3.85
CA LEU A 548 -12.00 -0.26 2.99
C LEU A 548 -10.69 -0.42 3.78
N LYS A 549 -10.75 -0.37 5.13
CA LYS A 549 -9.58 -0.52 6.01
C LYS A 549 -8.70 -1.74 5.73
N LEU A 550 -9.29 -2.87 5.30
CA LEU A 550 -8.57 -4.11 4.99
C LEU A 550 -7.65 -4.01 3.76
N ALA A 551 -7.78 -2.96 2.94
CA ALA A 551 -6.97 -2.72 1.75
C ALA A 551 -5.83 -1.71 1.97
N PHE A 552 -5.74 -1.07 3.14
CA PHE A 552 -4.78 0.02 3.37
C PHE A 552 -3.44 -0.48 3.94
N ASN A 553 -2.36 -0.25 3.18
CA ASN A 553 -0.99 -0.37 3.69
C ASN A 553 -0.66 0.73 4.73
N LEU A 554 0.49 0.62 5.40
CA LEU A 554 0.92 1.55 6.46
C LEU A 554 0.89 3.03 6.03
N ASN A 555 1.35 3.34 4.81
CA ASN A 555 1.37 4.70 4.28
C ASN A 555 -0.05 5.23 3.96
N MET A 556 -0.95 4.40 3.43
CA MET A 556 -2.37 4.73 3.25
C MET A 556 -3.06 5.01 4.59
N GLN A 557 -2.77 4.22 5.63
CA GLN A 557 -3.31 4.45 6.97
C GLN A 557 -2.77 5.75 7.61
N ARG A 558 -1.49 6.09 7.38
CA ARG A 558 -0.89 7.39 7.75
C ARG A 558 -1.62 8.55 7.05
N ARG A 559 -1.82 8.46 5.74
CA ARG A 559 -2.56 9.46 4.94
C ARG A 559 -4.00 9.62 5.44
N LEU A 560 -4.69 8.52 5.75
CA LEU A 560 -6.02 8.52 6.37
C LEU A 560 -6.03 9.26 7.72
N ALA A 561 -5.04 9.05 8.58
CA ALA A 561 -4.92 9.76 9.85
C ALA A 561 -4.72 11.28 9.64
N ASN A 562 -3.84 11.66 8.71
CA ASN A 562 -3.65 13.07 8.32
C ASN A 562 -4.94 13.70 7.78
N ALA A 563 -5.69 12.99 6.93
CA ALA A 563 -6.97 13.45 6.41
C ALA A 563 -8.01 13.66 7.53
N TRP A 564 -8.12 12.74 8.50
CA TRP A 564 -8.95 12.92 9.69
C TRP A 564 -8.58 14.15 10.52
N ASN A 565 -7.28 14.44 10.69
CA ASN A 565 -6.84 15.64 11.37
C ASN A 565 -7.22 16.91 10.60
N ALA A 566 -7.01 16.92 9.27
CA ALA A 566 -7.26 18.09 8.43
C ALA A 566 -8.75 18.47 8.33
N VAL A 567 -9.69 17.50 8.46
CA VAL A 567 -11.14 17.76 8.61
C VAL A 567 -11.57 18.05 10.05
N GLY A 568 -10.63 18.20 11.00
CA GLY A 568 -10.88 18.62 12.38
C GLY A 568 -11.12 17.49 13.39
N ASN A 569 -10.97 16.22 13.01
CA ASN A 569 -11.12 15.09 13.94
C ASN A 569 -9.75 14.57 14.43
N SER A 570 -9.02 15.44 15.13
CA SER A 570 -7.68 15.17 15.66
C SER A 570 -7.64 13.97 16.62
N GLN A 571 -8.72 13.68 17.36
CA GLN A 571 -8.80 12.52 18.26
C GLN A 571 -8.79 11.20 17.48
N LYS A 572 -9.55 11.12 16.38
CA LYS A 572 -9.59 9.93 15.51
C LYS A 572 -8.26 9.74 14.77
N ALA A 573 -7.63 10.82 14.34
CA ALA A 573 -6.26 10.80 13.82
C ALA A 573 -5.26 10.25 14.85
N LEU A 574 -5.31 10.74 16.10
CA LEU A 574 -4.43 10.28 17.18
C LEU A 574 -4.61 8.79 17.49
N THR A 575 -5.85 8.28 17.49
CA THR A 575 -6.12 6.84 17.66
C THR A 575 -5.47 6.01 16.55
N ILE A 576 -5.55 6.45 15.28
CA ILE A 576 -4.91 5.75 14.15
C ILE A 576 -3.37 5.81 14.27
N PHE A 577 -2.80 6.99 14.56
CA PHE A 577 -1.36 7.11 14.78
C PHE A 577 -0.86 6.26 15.95
N ASN A 578 -1.59 6.16 17.05
CA ASN A 578 -1.20 5.31 18.18
C ASN A 578 -1.14 3.82 17.79
N HIS A 579 -2.01 3.34 16.90
CA HIS A 579 -1.93 1.99 16.34
C HIS A 579 -0.68 1.84 15.45
N LEU A 580 -0.53 2.72 14.44
CA LEU A 580 0.57 2.69 13.49
C LEU A 580 1.94 2.78 14.15
N LYS A 581 2.06 3.52 15.26
CA LYS A 581 3.28 3.61 16.05
C LYS A 581 3.66 2.28 16.70
N GLN A 582 2.69 1.48 17.18
CA GLN A 582 2.98 0.16 17.75
C GLN A 582 3.44 -0.84 16.67
N GLU A 583 2.81 -0.81 15.50
CA GLU A 583 3.23 -1.63 14.35
C GLU A 583 4.64 -1.23 13.87
N SER A 584 4.91 0.09 13.80
CA SER A 584 6.19 0.64 13.34
C SER A 584 7.36 0.45 14.31
N ILE A 585 7.13 0.17 15.59
CA ILE A 585 8.20 -0.11 16.57
C ILE A 585 8.92 -1.44 16.26
N ASN A 586 8.17 -2.43 15.76
CA ASN A 586 8.71 -3.77 15.47
C ASN A 586 9.15 -3.94 14.01
N ALA A 587 8.93 -2.94 13.16
CA ALA A 587 9.36 -2.92 11.77
C ALA A 587 10.84 -2.50 11.64
N ALA A 588 11.49 -2.96 10.57
CA ALA A 588 12.82 -2.47 10.21
C ALA A 588 12.79 -0.96 9.85
N PRO A 589 13.85 -0.20 10.12
CA PRO A 589 13.97 1.21 9.71
C PRO A 589 13.63 1.42 8.24
N SER A 590 12.65 2.30 7.98
CA SER A 590 12.11 2.56 6.65
C SER A 590 11.58 3.99 6.53
N GLN A 591 11.41 4.45 5.29
CA GLN A 591 10.82 5.76 5.01
C GLN A 591 9.37 5.86 5.54
N ASP A 592 8.57 4.80 5.42
CA ASP A 592 7.19 4.77 5.88
C ASP A 592 7.07 4.83 7.40
N SER A 593 7.86 4.04 8.14
CA SER A 593 7.87 4.08 9.61
C SER A 593 8.36 5.44 10.13
N ALA A 594 9.36 6.06 9.48
CA ALA A 594 9.80 7.41 9.80
C ALA A 594 8.73 8.48 9.56
N LEU A 595 7.98 8.38 8.44
CA LEU A 595 6.86 9.27 8.12
C LEU A 595 5.73 9.18 9.15
N ILE A 596 5.42 7.97 9.64
CA ILE A 596 4.41 7.75 10.70
C ILE A 596 4.79 8.50 11.97
N PHE A 597 6.03 8.36 12.46
CA PHE A 597 6.47 9.06 13.67
C PHE A 597 6.54 10.57 13.51
N ARG A 598 7.02 11.07 12.35
CA ARG A 598 7.04 12.51 12.08
C ARG A 598 5.63 13.12 12.08
N ASP A 599 4.69 12.50 11.36
CA ASP A 599 3.34 13.05 11.24
C ASP A 599 2.55 12.91 12.55
N ALA A 600 2.80 11.85 13.35
CA ALA A 600 2.32 11.75 14.73
C ALA A 600 2.88 12.90 15.60
N ALA A 601 4.18 13.17 15.56
CA ALA A 601 4.80 14.26 16.33
C ALA A 601 4.26 15.65 15.93
N ARG A 602 3.93 15.87 14.65
CA ARG A 602 3.23 17.08 14.19
C ARG A 602 1.83 17.22 14.82
N LEU A 603 1.04 16.14 14.80
CA LEU A 603 -0.28 16.11 15.44
C LEU A 603 -0.19 16.34 16.95
N GLU A 604 0.77 15.71 17.62
CA GLU A 604 0.99 15.86 19.06
C GLU A 604 1.45 17.28 19.44
N THR A 605 2.25 17.91 18.58
CA THR A 605 2.59 19.33 18.70
C THR A 605 1.34 20.21 18.61
N GLN A 606 0.46 19.97 17.63
CA GLN A 606 -0.83 20.66 17.49
C GLN A 606 -1.75 20.44 18.71
N LEU A 607 -1.74 19.23 19.28
CA LEU A 607 -2.48 18.83 20.48
C LEU A 607 -1.82 19.28 21.80
N ARG A 608 -0.75 20.08 21.75
CA ARG A 608 -0.01 20.59 22.93
C ARG A 608 0.60 19.49 23.81
N MET A 609 1.11 18.43 23.18
CA MET A 609 1.83 17.32 23.82
C MET A 609 3.34 17.33 23.44
N PRO A 610 4.08 18.43 23.67
CA PRO A 610 5.41 18.63 23.09
C PRO A 610 6.45 17.59 23.54
N LYS A 611 6.33 17.06 24.77
CA LYS A 611 7.20 15.98 25.25
C LYS A 611 7.00 14.69 24.46
N LEU A 612 5.75 14.32 24.16
CA LEU A 612 5.44 13.13 23.37
C LEU A 612 5.93 13.30 21.93
N ALA A 613 5.69 14.49 21.35
CA ALA A 613 6.18 14.84 20.02
C ALA A 613 7.72 14.78 19.92
N GLN A 614 8.46 15.23 20.94
CA GLN A 614 9.93 15.08 20.97
C GLN A 614 10.37 13.61 21.01
N GLU A 615 9.68 12.75 21.77
CA GLU A 615 9.96 11.31 21.79
C GLU A 615 9.64 10.64 20.44
N ASP A 616 8.59 11.07 19.74
CA ASP A 616 8.29 10.57 18.40
C ASP A 616 9.23 11.12 17.33
N TYR A 617 9.71 12.37 17.43
CA TYR A 617 10.81 12.85 16.57
C TYR A 617 12.10 12.05 16.78
N LYS A 618 12.44 11.65 18.01
CA LYS A 618 13.56 10.72 18.27
C LYS A 618 13.35 9.38 17.56
N LYS A 619 12.13 8.81 17.56
CA LYS A 619 11.80 7.60 16.78
C LYS A 619 11.94 7.85 15.29
N ALA A 620 11.45 8.98 14.79
CA ALA A 620 11.57 9.36 13.39
C ALA A 620 13.06 9.46 12.96
N MET A 621 13.95 9.98 13.81
CA MET A 621 15.40 10.01 13.54
C MET A 621 16.02 8.60 13.45
N VAL A 622 15.62 7.66 14.32
CA VAL A 622 16.11 6.27 14.24
C VAL A 622 15.57 5.58 12.97
N GLN A 623 14.27 5.69 12.72
CA GLN A 623 13.61 5.02 11.60
C GLN A 623 14.03 5.58 10.23
N SER A 624 14.36 6.87 10.14
CA SER A 624 14.91 7.51 8.92
C SER A 624 16.42 7.30 8.74
N SER A 625 17.09 6.58 9.65
CA SER A 625 18.55 6.41 9.66
C SER A 625 19.34 7.73 9.75
N ILE A 626 18.79 8.76 10.43
CA ILE A 626 19.57 9.92 10.91
C ILE A 626 20.56 9.48 12.00
N THR A 627 20.18 8.48 12.79
CA THR A 627 21.02 7.80 13.80
C THR A 627 20.61 6.33 13.87
N SER A 628 21.54 5.42 14.15
CA SER A 628 21.21 4.02 14.46
C SER A 628 20.91 3.79 15.95
N VAL A 629 21.18 4.79 16.80
CA VAL A 629 21.06 4.72 18.26
C VAL A 629 20.01 5.72 18.76
N TRP A 630 19.22 5.30 19.74
CA TRP A 630 18.23 6.12 20.42
C TRP A 630 18.85 7.36 21.12
N PRO A 631 18.38 8.60 20.84
CA PRO A 631 18.91 9.80 21.51
C PRO A 631 18.48 9.92 22.98
N THR A 632 19.37 9.52 23.91
CA THR A 632 19.13 9.58 25.36
C THR A 632 19.43 10.94 25.99
N SER A 633 20.35 11.73 25.42
CA SER A 633 20.71 13.07 25.92
C SER A 633 20.22 14.20 25.01
N ASN A 634 19.93 15.36 25.60
CA ASN A 634 19.56 16.58 24.87
C ASN A 634 20.67 17.03 23.92
N ASP A 635 21.93 16.93 24.34
CA ASP A 635 23.08 17.30 23.52
C ASP A 635 23.19 16.43 22.27
N TYR A 636 23.02 15.11 22.38
CA TYR A 636 23.05 14.24 21.20
C TYR A 636 21.81 14.43 20.32
N TYR A 637 20.61 14.54 20.92
CA TYR A 637 19.36 14.79 20.18
C TYR A 637 19.41 16.11 19.40
N THR A 638 19.83 17.21 20.04
CA THR A 638 19.92 18.51 19.37
C THR A 638 21.08 18.56 18.37
N TRP A 639 22.21 17.87 18.62
CA TRP A 639 23.26 17.71 17.62
C TRP A 639 22.76 17.03 16.34
N LEU A 640 21.89 16.02 16.46
CA LEU A 640 21.24 15.36 15.31
C LEU A 640 20.28 16.27 14.54
N THR A 641 19.87 17.44 15.06
CA THR A 641 19.02 18.40 14.31
C THR A 641 19.79 19.35 13.38
N ARG A 642 21.12 19.30 13.38
CA ARG A 642 21.96 20.09 12.44
C ARG A 642 21.64 19.74 11.00
N ASN A 643 21.58 20.75 10.14
CA ASN A 643 21.39 20.53 8.70
C ASN A 643 22.50 19.65 8.09
N ASN A 644 22.15 18.97 7.01
CA ASN A 644 23.07 18.13 6.24
C ASN A 644 22.69 18.20 4.76
N ILE A 645 23.65 18.57 3.92
CA ILE A 645 23.41 18.77 2.49
C ILE A 645 23.06 17.46 1.76
N GLU A 646 23.56 16.32 2.25
CA GLU A 646 23.29 14.97 1.71
C GLU A 646 21.94 14.38 2.15
N ASP A 647 21.19 15.07 3.02
CA ASP A 647 19.89 14.57 3.48
C ASP A 647 18.81 14.67 2.37
N ASP A 648 17.98 13.64 2.28
CA ASP A 648 16.70 13.69 1.57
C ASP A 648 15.68 14.63 2.26
N TRP A 649 14.58 14.91 1.56
CA TRP A 649 13.52 15.81 2.04
C TRP A 649 12.91 15.38 3.39
N LEU A 650 12.85 14.07 3.67
CA LEU A 650 12.26 13.55 4.90
C LEU A 650 13.21 13.79 6.08
N LYS A 651 14.50 13.48 5.91
CA LYS A 651 15.50 13.74 6.95
C LYS A 651 15.62 15.24 7.26
N ARG A 652 15.70 16.10 6.23
CA ARG A 652 15.69 17.57 6.42
C ARG A 652 14.44 18.04 7.18
N SER A 653 13.26 17.54 6.82
CA SER A 653 11.98 17.81 7.50
C SER A 653 12.02 17.37 8.97
N ILE A 654 12.44 16.14 9.27
CA ILE A 654 12.56 15.62 10.65
C ILE A 654 13.51 16.51 11.46
N ARG A 655 14.71 16.82 10.95
CA ARG A 655 15.69 17.66 11.67
C ARG A 655 15.18 19.06 11.94
N SER A 656 14.65 19.73 10.92
CA SER A 656 14.12 21.10 11.02
C SER A 656 12.96 21.19 12.03
N GLU A 657 12.00 20.28 11.95
CA GLU A 657 10.83 20.30 12.83
C GLU A 657 11.19 19.90 14.28
N SER A 658 12.14 18.97 14.44
CA SER A 658 12.74 18.62 15.74
C SER A 658 13.46 19.82 16.37
N ALA A 659 14.25 20.57 15.58
CA ALA A 659 14.93 21.79 16.01
C ALA A 659 13.93 22.86 16.44
N LEU A 660 12.91 23.13 15.61
CA LEU A 660 11.88 24.14 15.87
C LEU A 660 11.10 23.81 17.14
N LEU A 661 10.63 22.56 17.31
CA LEU A 661 9.93 22.15 18.53
C LEU A 661 10.84 22.27 19.75
N TYR A 662 12.10 21.85 19.67
CA TYR A 662 13.03 21.94 20.80
C TYR A 662 13.29 23.40 21.20
N ARG A 663 13.62 24.26 20.23
CA ARG A 663 13.81 25.72 20.43
C ARG A 663 12.55 26.42 20.93
N GLN A 664 11.36 25.95 20.56
CA GLN A 664 10.10 26.48 21.08
C GLN A 664 9.91 26.14 22.58
N GLN A 665 10.39 24.98 23.03
CA GLN A 665 10.28 24.52 24.42
C GLN A 665 11.42 25.01 25.34
N GLU A 666 12.57 25.38 24.79
CA GLU A 666 13.79 25.83 25.49
C GLU A 666 13.51 26.98 26.49
N THR A 667 14.14 26.99 27.66
CA THR A 667 14.17 28.12 28.59
C THR A 667 15.52 28.82 28.46
N ARG A 668 15.50 30.13 28.21
CA ARG A 668 16.72 30.92 27.96
C ARG A 668 16.80 32.12 28.88
N LEU A 669 18.01 32.42 29.33
CA LEU A 669 18.39 33.65 30.00
C LEU A 669 19.42 34.35 29.11
N THR A 670 19.19 35.60 28.75
CA THR A 670 20.16 36.40 27.98
C THR A 670 20.43 37.70 28.73
N VAL A 671 21.72 38.01 28.91
CA VAL A 671 22.18 39.33 29.37
C VAL A 671 22.90 39.98 28.20
N ASP A 672 22.59 41.24 27.92
CA ASP A 672 23.17 42.06 26.86
C ASP A 672 23.60 43.39 27.49
N GLU A 673 24.74 43.93 27.04
CA GLU A 673 25.28 45.23 27.48
C GLU A 673 25.56 46.04 26.23
N ASP A 674 24.69 47.00 25.92
CA ASP A 674 24.73 47.83 24.72
C ASP A 674 25.20 49.26 25.02
N TYR A 675 26.29 49.67 24.38
CA TYR A 675 26.76 51.04 24.37
C TYR A 675 26.38 51.70 23.04
N TRP A 676 25.61 52.78 23.11
CA TRP A 676 25.18 53.52 21.92
C TRP A 676 25.40 55.01 22.01
N ARG A 677 25.66 55.62 20.85
CA ARG A 677 26.00 57.04 20.72
C ARG A 677 25.40 57.66 19.47
N LEU A 678 24.86 58.86 19.62
CA LEU A 678 24.53 59.78 18.55
C LEU A 678 25.27 61.10 18.80
N PRO A 679 26.28 61.46 17.99
CA PRO A 679 27.02 62.71 18.15
C PRO A 679 26.13 63.95 17.94
N GLY A 680 26.38 65.01 18.72
CA GLY A 680 25.62 66.26 18.66
C GLY A 680 26.27 67.36 19.51
N SER A 681 25.49 68.37 19.89
CA SER A 681 25.94 69.49 20.73
C SER A 681 25.90 69.09 22.21
N ALA A 682 26.94 69.42 22.96
CA ALA A 682 27.03 69.08 24.39
C ALA A 682 25.95 69.84 25.21
N GLY A 683 25.28 69.12 26.11
CA GLY A 683 24.11 69.62 26.84
C GLY A 683 22.78 69.43 26.10
N ILE A 684 22.79 69.31 24.76
CA ILE A 684 21.57 69.27 23.94
C ILE A 684 21.36 67.88 23.33
N SER A 685 22.34 67.41 22.55
CA SER A 685 22.17 66.30 21.61
C SER A 685 23.39 65.37 21.41
N ASP A 686 24.53 65.57 22.11
CA ASP A 686 25.62 64.55 22.17
C ASP A 686 25.19 63.38 23.05
N LEU A 687 24.30 62.56 22.51
CA LEU A 687 23.62 61.48 23.20
C LEU A 687 24.57 60.29 23.37
N ARG A 688 24.72 59.83 24.60
CA ARG A 688 25.48 58.63 24.96
C ARG A 688 24.64 57.80 25.92
N ALA A 689 24.54 56.50 25.69
CA ALA A 689 23.88 55.61 26.60
C ALA A 689 24.60 54.26 26.76
N GLU A 690 24.29 53.65 27.89
CA GLU A 690 24.72 52.32 28.34
C GLU A 690 23.43 51.63 28.82
N ASP A 691 23.06 50.53 28.19
CA ASP A 691 21.86 49.74 28.49
C ASP A 691 22.24 48.32 28.88
N THR A 692 22.05 47.99 30.17
CA THR A 692 22.20 46.62 30.67
C THR A 692 20.84 45.92 30.62
N ILE A 693 20.66 45.01 29.67
CA ILE A 693 19.42 44.27 29.43
C ILE A 693 19.54 42.87 30.04
N ALA A 694 18.56 42.47 30.84
CA ALA A 694 18.42 41.09 31.31
C ALA A 694 17.05 40.53 30.92
N GLN A 695 17.02 39.51 30.06
CA GLN A 695 15.79 38.85 29.59
C GLN A 695 15.76 37.36 29.95
N ALA A 696 14.61 36.91 30.45
CA ALA A 696 14.24 35.49 30.53
C ALA A 696 13.13 35.19 29.51
N ASP A 697 13.28 34.13 28.72
CA ASP A 697 12.22 33.68 27.78
C ASP A 697 12.00 32.16 27.84
N TRP A 698 10.73 31.75 27.90
CA TRP A 698 10.30 30.38 28.18
C TRP A 698 9.04 29.99 27.39
N ALA A 699 8.79 28.69 27.27
CA ALA A 699 7.59 28.18 26.59
C ALA A 699 6.32 28.41 27.42
N TYR A 700 5.28 28.97 26.81
CA TYR A 700 3.98 29.15 27.44
C TYR A 700 2.84 29.00 26.43
N SER A 701 1.84 28.17 26.74
CA SER A 701 0.76 27.80 25.81
C SER A 701 1.32 27.28 24.47
N ASN A 702 0.96 27.86 23.33
CA ASN A 702 1.51 27.53 22.00
C ASN A 702 2.57 28.54 21.51
N GLY A 703 3.14 29.34 22.41
CA GLY A 703 4.11 30.39 22.09
C GLY A 703 5.25 30.45 23.12
N ARG A 704 5.97 31.57 23.13
CA ARG A 704 7.01 31.89 24.10
C ARG A 704 6.63 33.16 24.85
N ALA A 705 6.65 33.08 26.17
CA ALA A 705 6.60 34.25 27.03
C ALA A 705 8.02 34.78 27.27
N PHE A 706 8.14 36.08 27.55
CA PHE A 706 9.38 36.68 28.02
C PHE A 706 9.10 37.72 29.12
N PHE A 707 10.10 37.94 29.95
CA PHE A 707 10.17 39.04 30.91
C PHE A 707 11.57 39.64 30.83
N ARG A 708 11.64 40.97 30.94
CA ARG A 708 12.87 41.74 30.76
C ARG A 708 12.96 42.90 31.76
N ALA A 709 14.19 43.24 32.12
CA ALA A 709 14.53 44.48 32.80
C ALA A 709 15.72 45.17 32.10
N ASP A 710 15.56 46.47 31.82
CA ASP A 710 16.50 47.31 31.07
C ASP A 710 17.03 48.41 32.00
N LYS A 711 18.33 48.40 32.33
CA LYS A 711 18.97 49.44 33.15
C LYS A 711 19.69 50.41 32.21
N ILE A 712 19.06 51.57 31.99
CA ILE A 712 19.54 52.59 31.06
C ILE A 712 20.18 53.75 31.82
N ASN A 713 21.43 54.04 31.49
CA ASN A 713 22.12 55.29 31.80
C ASN A 713 22.16 56.15 30.51
N LEU A 714 21.67 57.39 30.54
CA LEU A 714 21.54 58.25 29.36
C LEU A 714 22.11 59.65 29.65
N GLY A 715 22.92 60.20 28.75
CA GLY A 715 23.49 61.54 28.89
C GLY A 715 23.57 62.30 27.57
N ALA A 716 23.40 63.62 27.62
CA ALA A 716 23.52 64.54 26.47
C ALA A 716 24.76 65.46 26.57
N GLY A 717 25.63 65.25 27.57
CA GLY A 717 26.82 66.08 27.84
C GLY A 717 26.56 67.20 28.85
N SER A 718 27.33 68.28 28.74
CA SER A 718 27.21 69.48 29.57
C SER A 718 27.26 70.74 28.72
N PHE A 719 26.46 71.74 29.09
CA PHE A 719 26.57 73.11 28.56
C PHE A 719 27.91 73.75 28.96
N SER A 720 28.33 74.76 28.20
CA SER A 720 29.60 75.49 28.41
C SER A 720 29.32 76.96 28.78
N PRO A 721 29.00 77.27 30.05
CA PRO A 721 28.62 78.61 30.46
C PRO A 721 29.78 79.60 30.40
N ILE A 722 29.46 80.85 30.04
CA ILE A 722 30.33 82.02 30.10
C ILE A 722 29.86 82.86 31.29
N ASP A 723 30.77 83.24 32.19
CA ASP A 723 30.47 83.93 33.46
C ASP A 723 29.35 83.28 34.32
N GLY A 724 29.18 81.96 34.17
CA GLY A 724 28.17 81.16 34.88
C GLY A 724 26.81 81.06 34.18
N VAL A 725 26.61 81.72 33.03
CA VAL A 725 25.38 81.70 32.24
C VAL A 725 25.60 80.97 30.91
N TYR A 726 24.61 80.21 30.45
CA TYR A 726 24.54 79.69 29.08
C TYR A 726 23.21 80.05 28.42
N GLU A 727 23.23 80.27 27.10
CA GLU A 727 22.12 80.82 26.30
C GLU A 727 21.75 79.90 25.12
N ASP A 728 22.15 78.64 25.16
CA ASP A 728 21.82 77.62 24.16
C ASP A 728 20.30 77.48 23.91
N GLU A 729 19.91 77.00 22.71
CA GLU A 729 18.52 76.72 22.29
C GLU A 729 17.91 75.49 22.99
N PHE A 730 17.98 75.47 24.32
CA PHE A 730 17.50 74.41 25.19
C PHE A 730 16.54 74.99 26.24
N GLY A 731 15.36 74.38 26.41
CA GLY A 731 14.35 74.90 27.32
C GLY A 731 14.03 76.37 27.00
N THR A 732 14.17 77.26 27.99
CA THR A 732 13.98 78.72 27.88
C THR A 732 15.30 79.52 27.93
N CYS A 733 16.46 78.85 27.83
CA CYS A 733 17.77 79.47 28.06
C CYS A 733 18.14 80.54 27.02
N ALA A 734 17.74 80.38 25.75
CA ALA A 734 17.98 81.34 24.68
C ALA A 734 17.26 82.70 24.83
N ILE A 735 16.36 82.87 25.81
CA ILE A 735 15.67 84.15 26.07
C ILE A 735 16.09 84.78 27.40
N ASN A 736 16.27 83.98 28.46
CA ASN A 736 16.52 84.48 29.81
C ASN A 736 17.93 84.17 30.36
N GLY A 737 18.75 83.42 29.61
CA GLY A 737 19.95 82.76 30.11
C GLY A 737 19.61 81.63 31.11
N CYS A 738 20.57 80.75 31.38
CA CYS A 738 20.45 79.68 32.36
C CYS A 738 21.73 79.52 33.18
N THR A 739 21.60 79.28 34.49
CA THR A 739 22.74 79.09 35.42
C THR A 739 22.73 77.71 36.11
N THR A 740 21.62 76.98 36.04
CA THR A 740 21.45 75.64 36.61
C THR A 740 21.28 74.60 35.50
N GLY A 741 21.27 73.30 35.82
CA GLY A 741 21.04 72.26 34.79
C GLY A 741 22.22 72.04 33.81
N ILE A 742 23.42 72.53 34.13
CA ILE A 742 24.61 72.50 33.25
C ILE A 742 24.91 71.09 32.70
N LYS A 743 24.77 70.03 33.50
CA LYS A 743 24.98 68.64 33.08
C LYS A 743 23.64 67.95 32.80
N GLN A 744 23.44 67.47 31.58
CA GLN A 744 22.22 66.79 31.16
C GLN A 744 22.43 65.28 31.13
N ALA A 745 21.85 64.58 32.11
CA ALA A 745 21.87 63.13 32.22
C ALA A 745 20.69 62.61 33.04
N THR A 746 20.27 61.38 32.75
CA THR A 746 19.29 60.63 33.53
C THR A 746 19.71 59.15 33.62
N LYS A 747 19.07 58.41 34.52
CA LYS A 747 19.22 56.97 34.64
C LYS A 747 17.92 56.36 35.13
N GLY A 748 17.63 55.13 34.75
CA GLY A 748 16.46 54.43 35.25
C GLY A 748 16.48 52.94 34.98
N ILE A 749 15.48 52.25 35.52
CA ILE A 749 15.24 50.83 35.27
C ILE A 749 13.86 50.68 34.63
N GLY A 750 13.83 50.22 33.38
CA GLY A 750 12.64 49.76 32.68
C GLY A 750 12.34 48.30 33.02
N TRP A 751 11.10 47.90 32.80
CA TRP A 751 10.71 46.50 32.73
C TRP A 751 9.60 46.34 31.71
N ASP A 752 9.56 45.15 31.14
CA ASP A 752 8.57 44.74 30.15
C ASP A 752 8.38 43.23 30.17
N GLY A 753 7.26 42.80 29.64
CA GLY A 753 6.94 41.40 29.46
C GLY A 753 5.97 41.23 28.30
N GLY A 754 6.04 40.07 27.68
CA GLY A 754 5.23 39.79 26.50
C GLY A 754 5.15 38.32 26.20
N TRP A 755 4.42 38.02 25.14
CA TRP A 755 4.26 36.67 24.65
C TRP A 755 4.03 36.69 23.14
N GLN A 756 4.59 35.72 22.43
CA GLN A 756 4.44 35.59 20.98
C GLN A 756 4.31 34.14 20.54
N ASN A 757 3.50 33.90 19.52
CA ASN A 757 3.49 32.69 18.72
C ASN A 757 3.58 33.05 17.21
N PRO A 758 3.56 32.09 16.27
CA PRO A 758 3.64 32.41 14.84
C PRO A 758 2.50 33.29 14.30
N LEU A 759 1.32 33.28 14.94
CA LEU A 759 0.13 34.00 14.48
C LEU A 759 0.01 35.40 15.08
N TRP A 760 0.34 35.58 16.36
CA TRP A 760 0.23 36.88 17.03
C TRP A 760 1.16 36.97 18.24
N GLY A 761 1.46 38.19 18.65
CA GLY A 761 2.17 38.47 19.89
C GLY A 761 1.77 39.81 20.47
N PHE A 762 2.10 40.00 21.74
CA PHE A 762 1.95 41.26 22.43
C PHE A 762 3.08 41.48 23.43
N ASP A 763 3.34 42.73 23.74
CA ASP A 763 4.26 43.16 24.78
C ASP A 763 3.71 44.40 25.51
N ILE A 764 4.06 44.53 26.78
CA ILE A 764 3.72 45.68 27.61
C ILE A 764 4.84 45.96 28.60
N GLY A 765 5.12 47.23 28.78
CA GLY A 765 6.10 47.72 29.75
C GLY A 765 6.01 49.22 29.91
N GLN A 766 7.10 49.81 30.39
CA GLN A 766 7.17 51.24 30.67
C GLN A 766 8.54 51.81 30.33
N THR A 767 8.58 53.10 30.04
CA THR A 767 9.84 53.86 30.04
C THR A 767 10.50 53.80 31.43
N PRO A 768 11.85 53.78 31.52
CA PRO A 768 12.58 53.56 32.77
C PRO A 768 12.13 54.39 33.99
N ILE A 769 11.99 53.73 35.14
CA ILE A 769 11.77 54.39 36.43
C ILE A 769 13.05 55.16 36.79
N GLY A 770 12.94 56.49 36.75
CA GLY A 770 14.05 57.43 36.96
C GLY A 770 14.06 58.56 35.93
N PHE A 771 13.44 58.33 34.78
CA PHE A 771 13.20 59.36 33.77
C PHE A 771 12.19 60.43 34.27
N PRO A 772 12.37 61.72 33.90
CA PRO A 772 11.44 62.80 34.24
C PRO A 772 10.01 62.58 33.74
N VAL A 773 9.86 62.01 32.54
CA VAL A 773 8.57 61.62 31.96
C VAL A 773 8.47 60.09 31.95
N LYS A 774 7.32 59.57 32.41
CA LYS A 774 7.02 58.14 32.44
C LYS A 774 5.82 57.84 31.56
N ASN A 775 5.98 56.91 30.62
CA ASN A 775 4.94 56.43 29.74
C ASN A 775 4.81 54.90 29.84
N TRP A 776 3.58 54.40 29.80
CA TRP A 776 3.32 53.03 29.40
C TRP A 776 3.57 52.89 27.90
N ILE A 777 4.20 51.80 27.49
CA ILE A 777 4.55 51.47 26.11
C ILE A 777 4.28 49.99 25.87
N GLY A 778 4.11 49.60 24.60
CA GLY A 778 3.70 48.25 24.27
C GLY A 778 3.31 48.08 22.81
N GLY A 779 2.98 46.86 22.44
CA GLY A 779 2.51 46.53 21.10
C GLY A 779 1.67 45.26 21.06
N ILE A 780 0.84 45.15 20.03
CA ILE A 780 0.20 43.90 19.61
C ILE A 780 0.40 43.74 18.11
N ASN A 781 0.86 42.56 17.69
CA ASN A 781 1.05 42.19 16.29
C ASN A 781 0.18 40.98 15.93
N TYR A 782 -0.27 40.94 14.68
CA TYR A 782 -0.97 39.81 14.09
C TYR A 782 -0.42 39.53 12.69
N ASN A 783 -0.05 38.28 12.45
CA ASN A 783 0.57 37.78 11.23
C ASN A 783 -0.44 36.98 10.41
N GLY A 784 -0.33 37.05 9.09
CA GLY A 784 -1.06 36.17 8.18
C GLY A 784 -0.33 36.02 6.85
N GLU A 785 -0.87 35.15 6.00
CA GLU A 785 -0.35 34.92 4.65
C GLU A 785 -1.52 34.87 3.67
N ILE A 786 -1.39 35.57 2.54
CA ILE A 786 -2.35 35.53 1.44
C ILE A 786 -1.63 35.02 0.21
N ARG A 787 -1.91 33.76 -0.16
CA ARG A 787 -1.23 32.97 -1.20
C ARG A 787 0.27 32.76 -0.92
N HIS A 788 1.07 33.78 -1.16
CA HIS A 788 2.54 33.81 -1.03
C HIS A 788 3.05 35.16 -0.48
N VAL A 789 2.12 36.06 -0.09
CA VAL A 789 2.45 37.36 0.51
C VAL A 789 2.18 37.25 2.00
N GLY A 790 3.24 37.21 2.80
CA GLY A 790 3.16 37.32 4.25
C GLY A 790 2.89 38.77 4.64
N TRP A 791 1.96 38.98 5.58
CA TRP A 791 1.62 40.30 6.10
C TRP A 791 1.59 40.28 7.63
N THR A 792 1.98 41.40 8.23
CA THR A 792 1.87 41.64 9.67
C THR A 792 1.22 43.00 9.89
N ILE A 793 0.22 43.07 10.76
CA ILE A 793 -0.34 44.32 11.26
C ILE A 793 0.06 44.45 12.73
N THR A 794 0.74 45.54 13.06
CA THR A 794 1.15 45.86 14.43
C THR A 794 0.51 47.17 14.85
N ALA A 795 -0.16 47.20 16.00
CA ALA A 795 -0.56 48.42 16.68
C ALA A 795 0.32 48.60 17.92
N SER A 796 1.03 49.73 18.03
CA SER A 796 2.03 49.93 19.08
C SER A 796 2.11 51.38 19.55
N GLN A 797 2.66 51.52 20.77
CA GLN A 797 3.08 52.79 21.37
C GLN A 797 4.52 52.63 21.81
N ARG A 798 5.44 53.34 21.14
CA ARG A 798 6.90 53.24 21.34
C ARG A 798 7.50 54.62 21.67
N PRO A 799 8.56 54.71 22.49
CA PRO A 799 9.23 55.97 22.79
C PRO A 799 10.08 56.45 21.60
N MET A 800 10.34 57.75 21.51
CA MET A 800 11.27 58.33 20.54
C MET A 800 12.67 58.42 21.15
N THR A 801 13.62 57.62 20.65
CA THR A 801 14.96 57.45 21.25
C THR A 801 16.04 58.43 20.73
N ASN A 802 15.69 59.35 19.83
CA ASN A 802 16.65 60.23 19.14
C ASN A 802 17.41 61.22 20.04
N SER A 803 16.89 61.55 21.22
CA SER A 803 17.58 62.43 22.19
C SER A 803 17.16 62.14 23.63
N LEU A 804 17.90 62.73 24.58
CA LEU A 804 17.53 62.69 26.00
C LEU A 804 16.17 63.37 26.22
N LEU A 805 15.91 64.50 25.56
CA LEU A 805 14.62 65.18 25.60
C LEU A 805 13.50 64.28 25.04
N SER A 806 13.69 63.67 23.86
CA SER A 806 12.65 62.86 23.24
C SER A 806 12.39 61.57 24.01
N PHE A 807 13.41 60.94 24.60
CA PHE A 807 13.29 59.64 25.24
C PHE A 807 12.84 59.74 26.71
N SER A 808 13.56 60.49 27.54
CA SER A 808 13.26 60.60 28.99
C SER A 808 12.45 61.83 29.36
N GLY A 809 12.48 62.85 28.50
CA GLY A 809 12.16 64.21 28.90
C GLY A 809 13.25 64.81 29.79
N THR A 810 13.17 66.12 30.02
CA THR A 810 14.06 66.89 30.89
C THR A 810 13.29 68.01 31.59
N VAL A 811 13.98 68.83 32.38
CA VAL A 811 13.40 69.88 33.25
C VAL A 811 13.99 71.22 32.85
N ASP A 812 13.12 72.21 32.61
CA ASP A 812 13.55 73.52 32.14
C ASP A 812 14.28 74.28 33.27
N PRO A 813 15.52 74.78 33.05
CA PRO A 813 16.34 75.31 34.15
C PRO A 813 15.77 76.58 34.81
N ASN A 814 14.95 77.36 34.11
CA ASN A 814 14.38 78.61 34.62
C ASN A 814 12.96 78.43 35.17
N THR A 815 12.10 77.67 34.48
CA THR A 815 10.69 77.51 34.87
C THR A 815 10.42 76.27 35.72
N GLY A 816 11.35 75.31 35.77
CA GLY A 816 11.16 74.01 36.42
C GLY A 816 10.15 73.10 35.70
N VAL A 817 9.66 73.48 34.52
CA VAL A 817 8.68 72.70 33.76
C VAL A 817 9.33 71.45 33.17
N VAL A 818 8.75 70.28 33.46
CA VAL A 818 9.14 69.02 32.81
C VAL A 818 8.54 68.97 31.39
N TRP A 819 9.36 68.68 30.37
CA TRP A 819 8.88 68.44 29.01
C TRP A 819 9.64 67.33 28.27
N GLY A 820 9.11 66.88 27.14
CA GLY A 820 9.67 65.78 26.34
C GLY A 820 9.01 64.43 26.62
N GLY A 821 9.79 63.34 26.57
CA GLY A 821 9.29 61.98 26.77
C GLY A 821 8.22 61.61 25.73
N VAL A 822 8.57 61.80 24.47
CA VAL A 822 7.69 61.66 23.31
C VAL A 822 7.48 60.18 22.99
N VAL A 823 6.22 59.80 22.82
CA VAL A 823 5.81 58.48 22.32
C VAL A 823 5.14 58.62 20.96
N ALA A 824 5.39 57.66 20.09
CA ALA A 824 4.68 57.46 18.83
C ALA A 824 3.67 56.33 19.01
N THR A 825 2.38 56.66 18.94
CA THR A 825 1.25 55.71 18.99
C THR A 825 0.68 55.55 17.59
N GLY A 826 0.63 54.33 17.06
CA GLY A 826 0.34 54.13 15.64
C GLY A 826 0.10 52.68 15.22
N ILE A 827 0.01 52.51 13.89
CA ILE A 827 -0.16 51.23 13.21
C ILE A 827 0.93 51.07 12.15
N THR A 828 1.51 49.87 12.09
CA THR A 828 2.44 49.41 11.07
C THR A 828 1.79 48.27 10.28
N LEU A 829 1.78 48.37 8.95
CA LEU A 829 1.50 47.27 8.03
C LEU A 829 2.82 46.84 7.37
N SER A 830 3.28 45.64 7.68
CA SER A 830 4.40 44.98 7.02
C SER A 830 3.89 44.01 5.95
N LEU A 831 4.52 44.01 4.79
CA LEU A 831 4.27 43.11 3.67
C LEU A 831 5.59 42.46 3.24
N SER A 832 5.55 41.19 2.88
CA SER A 832 6.72 40.42 2.46
C SER A 832 6.36 39.37 1.41
N TYR A 833 7.23 39.21 0.42
CA TYR A 833 7.17 38.17 -0.60
C TYR A 833 8.58 37.61 -0.78
N ASP A 834 8.86 36.49 -0.11
CA ASP A 834 10.08 35.68 -0.30
C ASP A 834 9.67 34.21 -0.35
N ARG A 835 9.87 33.56 -1.50
CA ARG A 835 9.53 32.15 -1.72
C ARG A 835 10.64 31.19 -1.25
N GLY A 836 11.66 31.68 -0.55
CA GLY A 836 12.89 30.96 -0.21
C GLY A 836 13.92 30.92 -1.34
N GLU A 837 13.48 31.22 -2.57
CA GLU A 837 14.23 31.35 -3.82
C GLU A 837 15.23 32.52 -3.80
N ALA A 838 15.82 32.85 -4.96
CA ALA A 838 16.87 33.88 -5.04
C ALA A 838 16.38 35.32 -4.80
N HIS A 839 15.08 35.61 -4.90
CA HIS A 839 14.53 36.96 -4.83
C HIS A 839 13.61 37.15 -3.61
N GLY A 840 13.61 38.34 -3.04
CA GLY A 840 12.61 38.75 -2.05
C GLY A 840 12.29 40.24 -2.11
N VAL A 841 11.05 40.59 -1.79
CA VAL A 841 10.53 41.97 -1.72
C VAL A 841 9.83 42.17 -0.38
N TRP A 842 9.95 43.35 0.21
CA TRP A 842 9.28 43.72 1.45
C TRP A 842 8.88 45.20 1.45
N ALA A 843 7.87 45.53 2.26
CA ALA A 843 7.45 46.90 2.53
C ALA A 843 6.92 47.05 3.96
N ASN A 844 7.09 48.23 4.55
CA ASN A 844 6.56 48.63 5.85
C ASN A 844 5.91 50.01 5.72
N ILE A 845 4.62 50.10 6.03
CA ILE A 845 3.84 51.34 6.02
C ILE A 845 3.47 51.66 7.46
N ILE A 846 3.95 52.78 7.99
CA ILE A 846 3.80 53.18 9.40
C ILE A 846 3.06 54.50 9.46
N GLY A 847 1.92 54.55 10.14
CA GLY A 847 1.22 55.79 10.50
C GLY A 847 1.21 55.97 12.00
N SER A 848 1.67 57.11 12.53
CA SER A 848 1.72 57.36 13.98
C SER A 848 1.38 58.79 14.35
N LYS A 849 0.69 58.97 15.49
CA LYS A 849 0.60 60.24 16.20
C LYS A 849 1.71 60.31 17.24
N LEU A 850 2.38 61.45 17.36
CA LEU A 850 3.43 61.68 18.33
C LEU A 850 2.97 62.68 19.40
N THR A 851 3.16 62.31 20.65
CA THR A 851 2.75 63.09 21.84
C THR A 851 3.80 62.97 22.92
N GLY A 852 4.11 64.08 23.61
CA GLY A 852 4.98 64.10 24.77
C GLY A 852 4.42 65.00 25.88
N LYS A 853 5.01 64.94 27.06
CA LYS A 853 4.66 65.85 28.16
C LYS A 853 5.07 67.26 27.76
N ASN A 854 4.11 68.20 27.70
CA ASN A 854 4.37 69.60 27.36
C ASN A 854 5.12 69.79 26.01
N VAL A 855 4.82 68.92 25.03
CA VAL A 855 5.34 68.99 23.65
C VAL A 855 4.18 69.19 22.67
N LEU A 856 4.36 70.01 21.62
CA LEU A 856 3.35 70.15 20.58
C LEU A 856 3.11 68.79 19.87
N SER A 857 1.85 68.37 19.74
CA SER A 857 1.55 67.08 19.10
C SER A 857 1.80 67.11 17.58
N ASN A 858 2.27 65.99 17.05
CA ASN A 858 2.69 65.83 15.65
C ASN A 858 2.10 64.53 15.06
N THR A 859 2.17 64.40 13.74
CA THR A 859 1.72 63.21 13.00
C THR A 859 2.79 62.82 12.00
N ARG A 860 3.04 61.52 11.81
CA ARG A 860 3.98 61.00 10.80
C ARG A 860 3.40 59.87 9.98
N ILE A 861 3.85 59.80 8.73
CA ILE A 861 3.71 58.64 7.84
C ILE A 861 5.10 58.26 7.34
N LEU A 862 5.47 56.99 7.45
CA LEU A 862 6.72 56.42 6.97
C LEU A 862 6.41 55.25 6.03
N LEU A 863 7.02 55.25 4.85
CA LEU A 863 7.11 54.09 3.96
C LEU A 863 8.57 53.65 3.90
N LEU A 864 8.82 52.37 4.16
CA LEU A 864 10.10 51.73 3.89
C LEU A 864 9.82 50.55 2.96
N ASP A 865 10.50 50.45 1.82
CA ASP A 865 10.40 49.30 0.93
C ASP A 865 11.77 48.81 0.52
N GLY A 866 11.86 47.56 0.07
CA GLY A 866 13.11 47.01 -0.41
C GLY A 866 12.98 45.73 -1.21
N TYR A 867 13.98 45.52 -2.05
CA TYR A 867 14.21 44.32 -2.84
C TYR A 867 15.58 43.76 -2.52
N TYR A 868 15.71 42.43 -2.46
CA TYR A 868 17.00 41.77 -2.33
C TYR A 868 17.13 40.54 -3.21
N TYR A 869 18.37 40.27 -3.60
CA TYR A 869 18.79 39.13 -4.40
C TYR A 869 19.87 38.34 -3.64
N LYS A 870 19.63 37.04 -3.44
CA LYS A 870 20.51 36.10 -2.72
C LYS A 870 21.52 35.50 -3.71
N ILE A 871 22.67 36.17 -3.87
CA ILE A 871 23.81 35.72 -4.69
C ILE A 871 24.32 34.33 -4.24
N ILE A 872 24.35 34.09 -2.93
CA ILE A 872 24.62 32.78 -2.34
C ILE A 872 23.45 32.45 -1.41
N ASN A 873 22.87 31.25 -1.54
CA ASN A 873 21.72 30.80 -0.75
C ASN A 873 21.88 29.34 -0.31
N GLU A 874 22.87 29.08 0.53
CA GLU A 874 23.19 27.76 1.10
C GLU A 874 22.71 27.66 2.56
N GLU A 875 22.50 26.45 3.07
CA GLU A 875 21.99 26.21 4.44
C GLU A 875 22.84 26.83 5.56
N ASN A 876 24.14 27.04 5.30
CA ASN A 876 25.10 27.58 6.26
C ASN A 876 25.79 28.87 5.80
N ARG A 877 25.44 29.40 4.62
CA ARG A 877 26.07 30.59 4.03
C ARG A 877 25.10 31.33 3.11
N ARG A 878 24.89 32.61 3.36
CA ARG A 878 24.04 33.48 2.54
C ARG A 878 24.78 34.77 2.20
N LEU A 879 24.73 35.18 0.94
CA LEU A 879 25.18 36.49 0.47
C LEU A 879 24.01 37.13 -0.26
N SER A 880 23.60 38.32 0.16
CA SER A 880 22.53 39.08 -0.49
C SER A 880 22.96 40.52 -0.77
N ILE A 881 22.57 41.02 -1.94
CA ILE A 881 22.61 42.44 -2.30
C ILE A 881 21.17 42.93 -2.46
N GLY A 882 20.90 44.20 -2.19
CA GLY A 882 19.56 44.76 -2.34
C GLY A 882 19.53 46.25 -2.61
N VAL A 883 18.30 46.76 -2.61
CA VAL A 883 17.93 48.16 -2.66
C VAL A 883 16.91 48.39 -1.56
N THR A 884 17.04 49.49 -0.83
CA THR A 884 16.05 49.92 0.18
C THR A 884 15.72 51.39 -0.05
N ASN A 885 14.43 51.71 -0.07
CA ASN A 885 13.91 53.07 -0.14
C ASN A 885 13.24 53.42 1.19
N MET A 886 13.37 54.67 1.63
CA MET A 886 12.65 55.18 2.80
C MET A 886 12.09 56.56 2.49
N ILE A 887 10.79 56.74 2.69
CA ILE A 887 10.05 57.99 2.44
C ILE A 887 9.28 58.35 3.71
N TRP A 888 9.59 59.50 4.31
CA TRP A 888 8.98 59.96 5.54
C TRP A 888 8.30 61.32 5.34
N HIS A 889 7.18 61.52 6.02
CA HIS A 889 6.45 62.78 6.08
C HIS A 889 6.02 63.05 7.52
N TYR A 890 6.47 64.18 8.09
CA TYR A 890 5.97 64.72 9.35
C TYR A 890 5.12 65.98 9.11
N GLU A 891 4.04 66.12 9.87
CA GLU A 891 3.16 67.29 9.81
C GLU A 891 3.91 68.57 10.24
N LYS A 892 4.74 68.47 11.29
CA LYS A 892 5.46 69.58 11.91
C LYS A 892 6.93 69.23 12.15
N ASN A 893 7.79 70.22 12.01
CA ASN A 893 9.22 70.12 12.30
C ASN A 893 9.48 70.43 13.79
N LEU A 894 9.68 69.40 14.61
CA LEU A 894 9.86 69.50 16.08
C LEU A 894 11.26 69.03 16.54
N PHE A 895 12.26 69.26 15.68
CA PHE A 895 13.65 68.84 15.89
C PHE A 895 14.40 69.64 16.98
N ALA A 896 13.96 70.87 17.27
CA ALA A 896 14.60 71.76 18.24
C ALA A 896 14.37 71.32 19.70
N TYR A 897 15.10 71.97 20.61
CA TYR A 897 15.20 71.58 22.03
C TYR A 897 14.67 72.64 23.00
N THR A 898 14.04 73.69 22.50
CA THR A 898 13.35 74.71 23.31
C THR A 898 12.06 74.16 23.95
N LEU A 899 11.55 74.86 24.97
CA LEU A 899 10.35 74.43 25.70
C LEU A 899 9.11 74.39 24.77
N GLY A 900 8.47 73.22 24.69
CA GLY A 900 7.35 72.95 23.77
C GLY A 900 7.74 72.17 22.50
N GLN A 901 9.03 72.11 22.17
CA GLN A 901 9.57 71.29 21.09
C GLN A 901 9.82 69.83 21.54
N GLY A 902 10.17 68.95 20.61
CA GLY A 902 10.30 67.52 20.84
C GLY A 902 11.72 66.95 20.90
N GLY A 903 12.72 67.64 20.35
CA GLY A 903 14.09 67.13 20.25
C GLY A 903 14.24 65.85 19.43
N TYR A 904 13.43 65.65 18.38
CA TYR A 904 13.51 64.46 17.51
C TYR A 904 13.45 64.82 16.02
N PHE A 905 14.24 64.12 15.21
CA PHE A 905 14.30 64.35 13.77
C PHE A 905 12.92 64.12 13.13
N SER A 906 12.34 65.18 12.58
CA SER A 906 10.94 65.23 12.12
C SER A 906 10.78 66.09 10.84
N PRO A 907 11.48 65.72 9.76
CA PRO A 907 11.45 66.47 8.51
C PRO A 907 10.05 66.42 7.87
N ASN A 908 9.61 67.55 7.31
CA ASN A 908 8.33 67.62 6.61
C ASN A 908 8.30 66.72 5.37
N PHE A 909 9.45 66.45 4.76
CA PHE A 909 9.64 65.37 3.81
C PHE A 909 11.07 64.87 3.91
N TYR A 910 11.28 63.55 3.88
CA TYR A 910 12.59 62.91 3.77
C TYR A 910 12.47 61.74 2.81
N VAL A 911 13.46 61.59 1.93
CA VAL A 911 13.62 60.44 1.04
C VAL A 911 15.06 59.96 1.09
N SER A 912 15.27 58.65 1.13
CA SER A 912 16.58 58.04 0.98
C SER A 912 16.55 56.76 0.17
N PHE A 913 17.69 56.47 -0.45
CA PHE A 913 17.96 55.32 -1.29
C PHE A 913 19.26 54.66 -0.81
N SER A 914 19.18 53.38 -0.45
CA SER A 914 20.30 52.62 0.11
C SER A 914 20.60 51.36 -0.69
N LEU A 915 21.88 51.04 -0.83
CA LEU A 915 22.38 49.81 -1.46
C LEU A 915 23.02 48.89 -0.42
N PRO A 916 22.23 48.05 0.30
CA PRO A 916 22.76 47.09 1.25
C PRO A 916 23.40 45.86 0.58
N ILE A 917 24.53 45.43 1.13
CA ILE A 917 25.11 44.10 0.97
C ILE A 917 25.17 43.42 2.34
N ASN A 918 24.90 42.12 2.40
CA ASN A 918 24.90 41.36 3.64
C ASN A 918 25.42 39.93 3.41
N TYR A 919 26.43 39.54 4.17
CA TYR A 919 27.03 38.20 4.17
C TYR A 919 26.87 37.55 5.54
N ARG A 920 26.26 36.36 5.57
CA ARG A 920 26.00 35.56 6.77
C ARG A 920 26.60 34.19 6.61
N ARG A 921 27.25 33.67 7.66
CA ARG A 921 27.75 32.29 7.67
C ARG A 921 27.72 31.70 9.07
N ARG A 922 27.32 30.43 9.14
CA ARG A 922 27.45 29.60 10.35
C ARG A 922 28.35 28.39 10.14
N THR A 923 28.79 27.85 11.26
CA THR A 923 29.59 26.63 11.41
C THR A 923 29.06 25.85 12.62
N ALA A 924 29.69 24.74 12.97
CA ALA A 924 29.33 23.93 14.15
C ALA A 924 29.17 24.73 15.46
N ASN A 925 30.03 25.73 15.71
CA ASN A 925 30.10 26.45 16.99
C ASN A 925 30.20 27.98 16.83
N TRP A 926 30.15 28.52 15.61
CA TRP A 926 30.17 29.97 15.34
C TRP A 926 29.07 30.34 14.36
N SER A 927 28.48 31.51 14.55
CA SER A 927 27.76 32.25 13.51
C SER A 927 28.34 33.66 13.41
N TYR A 928 28.31 34.25 12.22
CA TYR A 928 28.65 35.65 12.01
C TYR A 928 27.92 36.25 10.81
N GLU A 929 27.75 37.56 10.87
CA GLU A 929 27.09 38.39 9.89
C GLU A 929 27.92 39.66 9.68
N LEU A 930 28.15 40.01 8.42
CA LEU A 930 28.80 41.25 8.00
C LEU A 930 27.93 41.90 6.93
N GLY A 931 27.32 43.02 7.29
CA GLY A 931 26.54 43.87 6.41
C GLY A 931 27.19 45.24 6.23
N GLY A 932 26.88 45.89 5.12
CA GLY A 932 27.16 47.29 4.92
C GLY A 932 26.21 47.89 3.90
N SER A 933 26.01 49.20 3.95
CA SER A 933 25.24 49.92 2.94
C SER A 933 25.83 51.29 2.64
N VAL A 934 25.58 51.78 1.44
CA VAL A 934 25.79 53.19 1.07
C VAL A 934 24.42 53.79 0.79
N THR A 935 24.18 54.98 1.34
CA THR A 935 22.89 55.68 1.31
C THR A 935 23.07 57.07 0.71
N TYR A 936 22.11 57.49 -0.11
CA TYR A 936 21.90 58.90 -0.48
C TYR A 936 20.55 59.36 0.05
N SER A 937 20.50 60.55 0.62
CA SER A 937 19.32 61.10 1.28
C SER A 937 19.07 62.55 0.90
N ARG A 938 17.80 62.95 0.94
CA ARG A 938 17.34 64.33 0.77
C ARG A 938 16.15 64.59 1.69
N ASP A 939 16.15 65.74 2.35
CA ASP A 939 15.09 66.16 3.23
C ASP A 939 14.70 67.62 3.03
N THR A 940 13.55 67.98 3.57
CA THR A 940 13.08 69.36 3.67
C THR A 940 12.37 69.57 5.00
N THR A 941 12.78 70.59 5.74
CA THR A 941 12.12 71.10 6.94
C THR A 941 11.44 72.44 6.66
N LYS A 942 10.34 72.72 7.37
CA LYS A 942 9.67 74.02 7.38
C LYS A 942 9.96 74.77 8.67
N ASP A 943 9.82 76.08 8.58
CA ASP A 943 9.86 77.01 9.71
C ASP A 943 8.82 76.64 10.77
N LEU A 944 9.21 76.80 12.04
CA LEU A 944 8.31 76.75 13.19
C LEU A 944 8.77 77.75 14.27
N LEU A 945 7.85 78.27 15.07
CA LEU A 945 8.22 79.08 16.25
C LEU A 945 9.08 78.25 17.21
N ALA A 946 10.15 78.84 17.74
CA ALA A 946 11.01 78.21 18.74
C ALA A 946 10.21 77.77 19.97
N TYR A 947 9.27 78.60 20.42
CA TYR A 947 8.36 78.31 21.53
C TYR A 947 6.92 78.10 21.02
N PRO A 948 6.55 76.89 20.59
CA PRO A 948 5.22 76.61 20.02
C PRO A 948 4.10 76.55 21.07
N LEU A 949 4.44 76.51 22.36
CA LEU A 949 3.51 76.46 23.49
C LEU A 949 3.85 77.57 24.50
N PRO A 950 3.64 78.85 24.15
CA PRO A 950 4.10 80.00 24.96
C PRO A 950 3.44 80.07 26.34
N ASN A 951 2.27 79.44 26.50
CA ASN A 951 1.55 79.33 27.78
C ASN A 951 2.29 78.49 28.86
N LEU A 952 3.41 77.85 28.50
CA LEU A 952 4.27 77.14 29.45
C LEU A 952 5.32 78.07 30.12
N ILE A 953 5.50 79.29 29.61
CA ILE A 953 6.54 80.22 30.04
C ILE A 953 5.89 81.37 30.81
N PRO A 954 6.18 81.55 32.12
CA PRO A 954 5.65 82.68 32.89
C PRO A 954 6.09 84.03 32.30
N ASN A 955 5.16 84.98 32.19
CA ASN A 955 5.40 86.33 31.70
C ASN A 955 6.06 86.43 30.29
N PHE A 956 5.83 85.44 29.43
CA PHE A 956 6.40 85.40 28.08
C PHE A 956 5.90 86.56 27.20
N ASP A 957 6.84 87.35 26.66
CA ASP A 957 6.55 88.33 25.61
C ASP A 957 6.58 87.61 24.24
N PRO A 958 5.46 87.58 23.49
CA PRO A 958 5.44 86.95 22.17
C PRO A 958 6.43 87.53 21.16
N SER A 959 6.91 88.76 21.35
CA SER A 959 7.94 89.37 20.49
C SER A 959 9.34 88.76 20.65
N GLN A 960 9.59 88.05 21.76
CA GLN A 960 10.83 87.30 22.00
C GLN A 960 10.84 85.91 21.31
N ASN A 961 9.71 85.48 20.73
CA ASN A 961 9.61 84.18 20.08
C ASN A 961 10.22 84.23 18.66
N PHE A 962 11.40 83.65 18.49
CA PHE A 962 12.07 83.57 17.19
C PHE A 962 11.59 82.36 16.36
N ILE A 963 11.90 82.38 15.07
CA ILE A 963 11.57 81.29 14.14
C ILE A 963 12.75 80.33 14.05
N GLN A 964 12.52 79.07 14.40
CA GLN A 964 13.41 77.97 14.04
C GLN A 964 13.31 77.77 12.53
N SER A 965 14.33 78.22 11.80
CA SER A 965 14.32 78.21 10.33
C SER A 965 14.46 76.77 9.79
N GLY A 966 13.63 76.43 8.81
CA GLY A 966 13.71 75.21 8.04
C GLY A 966 14.53 75.38 6.75
N GLY A 967 14.84 74.27 6.08
CA GLY A 967 15.56 74.28 4.82
C GLY A 967 15.63 72.90 4.15
N PRO A 968 16.15 72.83 2.91
CA PRO A 968 16.47 71.58 2.25
C PRO A 968 17.80 71.01 2.74
N GLY A 969 17.81 69.73 3.12
CA GLY A 969 19.03 68.96 3.37
C GLY A 969 19.28 67.91 2.28
N THR A 970 20.56 67.57 2.07
CA THR A 970 21.00 66.46 1.23
C THR A 970 22.26 65.86 1.85
N GLY A 971 22.41 64.54 1.81
CA GLY A 971 23.64 63.92 2.26
C GLY A 971 23.90 62.54 1.67
N TYR A 972 25.11 62.07 1.96
CA TYR A 972 25.54 60.70 1.75
C TYR A 972 25.79 60.08 3.12
N GLY A 973 25.45 58.81 3.25
CA GLY A 973 25.68 58.04 4.46
C GLY A 973 26.16 56.64 4.16
N TYR A 974 26.61 55.96 5.20
CA TYR A 974 26.94 54.54 5.14
C TYR A 974 26.56 53.87 6.46
N SER A 975 26.36 52.55 6.38
CA SER A 975 26.27 51.71 7.57
C SER A 975 27.24 50.53 7.49
N ILE A 976 27.72 50.06 8.63
CA ILE A 976 28.52 48.84 8.78
C ILE A 976 27.97 48.05 9.96
N LEU A 977 27.47 46.85 9.68
CA LEU A 977 26.91 45.94 10.67
C LEU A 977 27.80 44.70 10.78
N ALA A 978 28.30 44.39 11.97
CA ALA A 978 29.03 43.16 12.25
C ALA A 978 28.43 42.48 13.47
N LEU A 979 27.98 41.22 13.33
CA LEU A 979 27.56 40.38 14.46
C LEU A 979 28.38 39.09 14.48
N ILE A 980 28.68 38.59 15.69
CA ILE A 980 29.35 37.30 15.89
C ILE A 980 28.82 36.63 17.16
N GLU A 981 28.51 35.33 17.08
CA GLU A 981 28.21 34.51 18.25
C GLU A 981 28.99 33.18 18.22
N ARG A 982 29.43 32.72 19.39
CA ARG A 982 30.19 31.49 19.61
C ARG A 982 29.54 30.65 20.69
N ARG A 983 29.34 29.36 20.41
CA ARG A 983 29.00 28.34 21.41
C ARG A 983 30.23 27.97 22.22
N LEU A 984 30.13 28.07 23.55
CA LEU A 984 31.16 27.67 24.51
C LEU A 984 30.93 26.25 25.05
N GLY A 985 29.66 25.84 25.13
CA GLY A 985 29.18 24.50 25.48
C GLY A 985 27.72 24.37 25.09
N SER A 986 27.03 23.29 25.47
CA SER A 986 25.59 23.15 25.19
C SER A 986 24.76 24.26 25.84
N HIS A 987 25.14 24.70 27.04
CA HIS A 987 24.39 25.69 27.80
C HIS A 987 24.77 27.15 27.52
N PHE A 988 25.95 27.45 26.97
CA PHE A 988 26.45 28.84 26.87
C PHE A 988 26.79 29.25 25.44
N VAL A 989 26.25 30.39 25.02
CA VAL A 989 26.63 31.13 23.81
C VAL A 989 27.02 32.55 24.21
N ILE A 990 28.21 32.99 23.81
CA ILE A 990 28.66 34.38 23.94
C ILE A 990 28.64 35.03 22.55
N GLY A 991 28.28 36.30 22.47
CA GLY A 991 28.33 37.05 21.22
C GLY A 991 28.56 38.53 21.44
N GLY A 992 28.66 39.24 20.32
CA GLY A 992 28.78 40.69 20.28
C GLY A 992 28.38 41.21 18.92
N TRP A 993 27.99 42.48 18.89
CA TRP A 993 27.62 43.15 17.66
C TRP A 993 28.03 44.62 17.67
N LEU A 994 28.20 45.15 16.46
CA LEU A 994 28.63 46.51 16.18
C LEU A 994 27.79 47.00 15.00
N ASP A 995 27.05 48.09 15.18
CA ASP A 995 26.32 48.77 14.12
C ASP A 995 26.80 50.23 14.06
N ILE A 996 27.63 50.53 13.06
CA ILE A 996 28.09 51.90 12.80
C ILE A 996 27.12 52.52 11.80
N GLN A 997 26.43 53.57 12.23
CA GLN A 997 25.50 54.34 11.44
C GLN A 997 26.05 55.75 11.24
N GLN A 998 26.34 56.12 9.99
CA GLN A 998 26.75 57.46 9.58
C GLN A 998 25.71 57.96 8.56
N SER A 999 24.57 58.45 9.03
CA SER A 999 23.40 58.80 8.22
C SER A 999 22.83 60.17 8.60
N THR A 1000 22.12 60.81 7.67
CA THR A 1000 21.44 62.11 7.92
C THR A 1000 20.10 61.98 8.63
N ASP A 1001 19.67 60.75 8.96
CA ASP A 1001 18.42 60.50 9.71
C ASP A 1001 18.62 60.43 11.23
N TYR A 1002 19.85 60.70 11.69
CA TYR A 1002 20.22 60.75 13.11
C TYR A 1002 19.96 59.43 13.85
N THR A 1003 20.22 58.31 13.18
CA THR A 1003 20.24 56.97 13.78
C THR A 1003 21.52 56.79 14.62
N PRO A 1004 21.44 56.33 15.88
CA PRO A 1004 22.63 56.09 16.71
C PRO A 1004 23.47 54.92 16.19
N SER A 1005 24.77 54.95 16.49
CA SER A 1005 25.65 53.78 16.38
C SER A 1005 25.64 52.99 17.69
N HIS A 1006 25.73 51.67 17.60
CA HIS A 1006 25.65 50.72 18.71
C HIS A 1006 26.87 49.78 18.75
N ALA A 1007 27.28 49.36 19.95
CA ALA A 1007 28.30 48.35 20.17
C ALA A 1007 28.01 47.59 21.47
N ALA A 1008 27.79 46.28 21.36
CA ALA A 1008 27.27 45.48 22.47
C ALA A 1008 27.89 44.09 22.59
N LEU A 1009 27.80 43.52 23.79
CA LEU A 1009 28.21 42.16 24.13
C LEU A 1009 27.08 41.42 24.84
N PHE A 1010 26.83 40.16 24.49
CA PHE A 1010 25.80 39.36 25.11
C PHE A 1010 26.27 37.96 25.54
N LEU A 1011 25.68 37.48 26.63
CA LEU A 1011 25.80 36.11 27.12
C LEU A 1011 24.41 35.47 27.19
N ARG A 1012 24.23 34.38 26.47
CA ARG A 1012 23.00 33.57 26.44
C ARG A 1012 23.23 32.23 27.10
N TYR A 1013 22.42 31.94 28.11
CA TYR A 1013 22.33 30.66 28.77
C TYR A 1013 21.07 29.90 28.33
N SER A 1014 21.23 28.64 27.97
CA SER A 1014 20.18 27.67 27.65
C SER A 1014 20.03 26.69 28.81
N LEU A 1015 18.82 26.53 29.36
CA LEU A 1015 18.61 25.68 30.52
C LEU A 1015 18.67 24.19 30.15
N GLU A 1016 18.07 23.80 29.02
CA GLU A 1016 17.98 22.41 28.56
C GLU A 1016 19.18 21.98 27.69
N GLY A 1017 19.95 22.95 27.17
CA GLY A 1017 21.15 22.75 26.34
C GLY A 1017 20.86 22.69 24.84
N TRP A 1018 21.71 23.32 24.02
CA TRP A 1018 21.56 23.36 22.57
C TRP A 1018 22.85 22.99 21.83
N GLN A 1019 22.83 21.85 21.14
CA GLN A 1019 23.91 21.41 20.25
C GLN A 1019 23.56 21.40 18.75
N GLY A 1020 22.36 21.84 18.35
CA GLY A 1020 21.97 21.96 16.94
C GLY A 1020 22.69 23.09 16.20
N ASP A 1021 22.11 23.61 15.12
CA ASP A 1021 22.72 24.70 14.35
C ASP A 1021 22.78 26.03 15.14
N MET A 1022 23.78 26.85 14.84
CA MET A 1022 23.83 28.25 15.32
C MET A 1022 22.78 29.11 14.60
N ASN A 1023 22.38 30.23 15.21
CA ASN A 1023 21.36 31.11 14.64
C ASN A 1023 21.92 31.84 13.40
N MET A 1024 21.15 31.88 12.31
CA MET A 1024 21.52 32.64 11.11
C MET A 1024 20.23 33.23 10.49
N PRO A 1025 19.97 34.56 10.62
CA PRO A 1025 20.81 35.57 11.25
C PRO A 1025 21.00 35.38 12.76
N ILE A 1026 21.99 36.10 13.30
CA ILE A 1026 22.16 36.25 14.75
C ILE A 1026 21.03 37.15 15.27
N VAL A 1027 20.48 36.81 16.42
CA VAL A 1027 19.43 37.60 17.08
C VAL A 1027 19.99 38.04 18.44
N PRO A 1028 20.59 39.23 18.57
CA PRO A 1028 20.94 39.82 19.86
C PRO A 1028 19.68 40.24 20.63
N LEU A 1029 19.81 40.75 21.85
CA LEU A 1029 18.73 41.56 22.42
C LEU A 1029 18.76 42.94 21.75
N VAL A 1030 17.62 43.61 21.76
CA VAL A 1030 17.47 44.98 21.24
C VAL A 1030 16.78 45.76 22.37
N PRO A 1031 17.26 46.96 22.76
CA PRO A 1031 16.62 47.80 23.79
C PRO A 1031 15.10 47.85 23.63
N TYR A 1032 14.33 47.74 24.72
CA TYR A 1032 12.86 47.66 24.63
C TYR A 1032 12.25 48.91 23.97
N SER A 1033 12.93 50.05 24.10
CA SER A 1033 12.62 51.31 23.44
C SER A 1033 12.64 51.26 21.92
N ASN A 1034 13.40 50.33 21.32
CA ASN A 1034 13.60 50.16 19.88
C ASN A 1034 12.75 49.02 19.27
N PHE A 1035 11.79 48.46 20.04
CA PHE A 1035 10.83 47.48 19.51
C PHE A 1035 9.95 48.08 18.40
N ARG A 1036 9.61 47.26 17.41
CA ARG A 1036 8.81 47.66 16.23
C ARG A 1036 7.34 47.20 16.36
#